data_AF-A0A547PCA6-F1
#
_entry.id   AF-A0A547PCA6-F1
#
_cell.length_a   1.000
_cell.length_b   1.000
_cell.length_c   1.000
_cell.angle_alpha   90.00
_cell.angle_beta   90.00
_cell.angle_gamma   90.00
#
_symmetry.space_group_name_H-M   'P 1'
#
loop_
_entity.id
_entity.type
_entity.pdbx_description
1 polymer ?
#
loop_
_entity_poly.entity_id
_entity_poly.type
_entity_poly.pdbx_seq_one_letter_code
_entity_poly.pdbx_strand_id
1 'polypeptide(L)'
;MDIFATALRGGTIGSRGLPLSTMIPSAGQTFGYDAGVDADFYVAPDGDDSQVGSLTAPFATIQTALNAAQAAGGDQTIALREGTYREQPTLTSSLNNLTIKRYGSEVPVISGANLIPGFTRCVSDDEPAIGGNFDQIWKATVPVGDYPIQAMHRTIMRQDGSALSLCGIRRPERTVPDLFYDNIDQLQSPEDFPDLSISLRAGFYDTISHSGVIDQYSDAQLEQTVAALYESGNNEAFLDVVGVSDGVLNLDNAIDVEPSGQGAYALLNVLPSIQSGQWGWKDNDDGTVTFYVWPHSLPIHDVEISVRSRGLDLSRNTNSCAITVEGITFELTRGQNAQDSALRINNAAGLSGCGAVIRQCLFRHIADGRALMQNICEQGVVLEDCTFRDSVSFGLQTSPSTVSNAYNYANRYRRLRFQDISGTGMRLFGVRDTIIEDVVAYRTSAGGHANALNIYNNSDNVVVQRFIGGFTENTQLYTGYGANQLSSRLHFLHCIFPPNTNTGRGYVDQNANAVALPVAKPGNESHFINCWVPHIAERLPIMDQGGVSLGRDVMDWTIANCVIPFINETGGTINRSNNILTNASVAGNVSEVTVNRTDLHTNPDKYQFEAELGSALNSMTGLNINGLITDLETVFPGESFRKDIAGRDWDPSAPGIGPYAGDWPIVEGPPPSPDPAQGARDTLISALNASGTGSYNDLSKAVNDGTFIAIDDSANNNAFTQAGPEKQPVIEADGIELDGGDKITQAIAGGVFTVVFAFTKGGFAISGKTMISDEAAAVLIAPTSGSSSLLAATTTIIDTSDNNETVCTTRGELFTAMDQIAGRMIIVVDSLDMSGKAGLAIGRGTSNVRGRYHEIAVLDQAALGSDLTSAVNAAKLVMAA
;
A
#
# COMPACT_ATOMS: atom_id res chain seq x y z
N MET A 1 13.48 -7.51 -9.71
CA MET A 1 12.31 -6.90 -10.39
C MET A 1 11.53 -7.88 -11.30
N ASP A 2 11.96 -9.14 -11.50
CA ASP A 2 11.28 -10.12 -12.38
C ASP A 2 10.29 -11.11 -11.71
N ILE A 3 9.94 -10.90 -10.44
CA ILE A 3 9.14 -11.88 -9.67
C ILE A 3 7.62 -11.78 -9.98
N PHE A 4 7.13 -10.65 -10.51
CA PHE A 4 5.69 -10.41 -10.65
C PHE A 4 5.06 -10.88 -11.98
N ALA A 5 5.83 -11.07 -13.06
CA ALA A 5 5.25 -11.43 -14.36
C ALA A 5 5.07 -12.95 -14.58
N THR A 6 5.83 -13.78 -13.89
CA THR A 6 5.89 -15.24 -14.15
C THR A 6 4.74 -16.02 -13.49
N ALA A 7 4.11 -15.49 -12.44
CA ALA A 7 3.08 -16.21 -11.69
C ALA A 7 1.71 -16.32 -12.40
N LEU A 8 1.46 -15.54 -13.46
CA LEU A 8 0.09 -15.36 -13.99
C LEU A 8 -0.28 -16.19 -15.24
N ARG A 9 0.64 -16.88 -15.94
CA ARG A 9 0.28 -17.41 -17.30
C ARG A 9 0.76 -18.80 -17.71
N GLY A 10 1.03 -19.75 -16.80
CA GLY A 10 1.56 -21.06 -17.26
C GLY A 10 1.29 -22.33 -16.48
N GLY A 11 0.62 -22.31 -15.33
CA GLY A 11 0.41 -23.51 -14.51
C GLY A 11 -1.06 -23.93 -14.46
N THR A 12 -1.36 -25.18 -14.83
CA THR A 12 -2.61 -25.82 -14.44
C THR A 12 -2.76 -25.70 -12.93
N ILE A 13 -3.78 -24.96 -12.49
CA ILE A 13 -4.09 -24.71 -11.09
C ILE A 13 -4.57 -26.02 -10.47
N GLY A 14 -3.62 -26.84 -10.01
CA GLY A 14 -3.85 -27.68 -8.84
C GLY A 14 -3.88 -26.74 -7.65
N SER A 15 -5.06 -26.56 -7.06
CA SER A 15 -5.28 -25.82 -5.82
C SER A 15 -4.19 -26.11 -4.78
N ARG A 16 -3.45 -25.06 -4.38
CA ARG A 16 -2.77 -24.85 -3.07
C ARG A 16 -1.77 -23.69 -3.18
N GLY A 17 -2.05 -22.59 -2.48
CA GLY A 17 -1.08 -21.55 -2.14
C GLY A 17 -0.89 -20.41 -3.14
N LEU A 18 -1.91 -19.59 -3.38
CA LEU A 18 -1.65 -18.22 -3.85
C LEU A 18 -1.21 -17.37 -2.64
N PRO A 19 -0.04 -16.69 -2.67
CA PRO A 19 0.35 -15.79 -1.59
C PRO A 19 -0.71 -14.70 -1.40
N LEU A 20 -0.98 -14.24 -0.18
CA LEU A 20 -2.01 -13.22 0.10
C LEU A 20 -1.93 -11.99 -0.83
N SER A 21 -0.73 -11.66 -1.31
CA SER A 21 -0.45 -10.58 -2.25
C SER A 21 -1.09 -10.74 -3.65
N THR A 22 -1.50 -11.95 -4.05
CA THR A 22 -2.19 -12.20 -5.32
C THR A 22 -3.71 -12.25 -5.19
N MET A 23 -4.27 -12.20 -3.97
CA MET A 23 -5.72 -12.34 -3.76
C MET A 23 -6.53 -11.05 -3.91
N ILE A 24 -5.89 -9.87 -3.89
CA ILE A 24 -6.53 -8.61 -4.33
C ILE A 24 -5.68 -8.02 -5.47
N PRO A 25 -5.86 -8.50 -6.72
CA PRO A 25 -5.01 -8.15 -7.86
C PRO A 25 -5.01 -6.66 -8.24
N SER A 26 -5.85 -5.83 -7.60
CA SER A 26 -6.13 -4.45 -8.03
C SER A 26 -6.02 -3.39 -6.92
N ALA A 27 -5.56 -3.72 -5.71
CA ALA A 27 -5.40 -2.70 -4.67
C ALA A 27 -4.14 -1.85 -4.91
N GLY A 28 -4.34 -0.53 -4.98
CA GLY A 28 -3.29 0.46 -5.17
C GLY A 28 -3.14 0.94 -6.62
N GLN A 29 -2.14 1.77 -6.84
CA GLN A 29 -1.82 2.34 -8.14
C GLN A 29 -1.50 1.24 -9.17
N THR A 30 -2.08 1.37 -10.35
CA THR A 30 -1.81 0.51 -11.50
C THR A 30 -0.55 0.99 -12.25
N PHE A 31 0.40 0.09 -12.45
CA PHE A 31 1.60 0.39 -13.23
C PHE A 31 1.24 0.65 -14.70
N GLY A 32 1.86 1.68 -15.31
CA GLY A 32 1.65 2.01 -16.72
C GLY A 32 0.26 2.56 -17.06
N TYR A 33 -0.51 3.01 -16.05
CA TYR A 33 -1.79 3.71 -16.25
C TYR A 33 -1.69 4.85 -17.30
N ASP A 34 -2.77 5.26 -17.93
CA ASP A 34 -2.75 6.37 -18.88
C ASP A 34 -3.90 7.33 -18.53
N ALA A 35 -3.56 8.58 -18.21
CA ALA A 35 -4.54 9.62 -17.85
C ALA A 35 -4.97 10.46 -19.06
N GLY A 36 -4.55 10.07 -20.27
CA GLY A 36 -4.72 10.82 -21.51
C GLY A 36 -3.75 12.00 -21.63
N VAL A 37 -3.66 12.55 -22.83
CA VAL A 37 -2.70 13.62 -23.19
C VAL A 37 -3.34 15.00 -23.34
N ASP A 38 -4.66 15.07 -23.46
CA ASP A 38 -5.38 16.33 -23.63
C ASP A 38 -5.48 17.09 -22.31
N ALA A 39 -5.12 18.37 -22.34
CA ALA A 39 -5.23 19.32 -21.24
C ALA A 39 -5.27 20.76 -21.77
N ASP A 40 -5.79 21.69 -20.96
CA ASP A 40 -5.79 23.12 -21.25
C ASP A 40 -4.42 23.74 -20.98
N PHE A 41 -3.76 23.26 -19.92
CA PHE A 41 -2.41 23.69 -19.52
C PHE A 41 -1.47 22.51 -19.31
N TYR A 42 -0.21 22.71 -19.66
CA TYR A 42 0.87 21.75 -19.53
C TYR A 42 1.97 22.32 -18.64
N VAL A 43 2.52 21.47 -17.77
CA VAL A 43 3.62 21.81 -16.87
C VAL A 43 4.74 20.81 -17.07
N ALA A 44 5.98 21.27 -17.13
CA ALA A 44 7.18 20.44 -17.21
C ALA A 44 8.30 21.05 -16.35
N PRO A 45 9.18 20.27 -15.70
CA PRO A 45 10.23 20.83 -14.86
C PRO A 45 11.25 21.70 -15.61
N ASP A 46 11.39 21.49 -16.92
CA ASP A 46 12.22 22.27 -17.85
C ASP A 46 11.43 23.33 -18.63
N GLY A 47 10.16 23.55 -18.27
CA GLY A 47 9.30 24.59 -18.83
C GLY A 47 9.70 26.01 -18.41
N ASP A 48 8.85 26.98 -18.74
CA ASP A 48 9.08 28.39 -18.44
C ASP A 48 7.75 29.08 -18.09
N ASP A 49 7.67 29.63 -16.88
CA ASP A 49 6.46 30.29 -16.36
C ASP A 49 6.08 31.58 -17.09
N SER A 50 6.95 32.09 -17.97
CA SER A 50 6.61 33.19 -18.88
C SER A 50 5.90 32.75 -20.16
N GLN A 51 5.82 31.44 -20.42
CA GLN A 51 5.13 30.87 -21.58
C GLN A 51 3.61 30.84 -21.38
N VAL A 52 2.90 30.31 -22.37
CA VAL A 52 1.43 30.23 -22.36
C VAL A 52 0.88 28.93 -21.76
N GLY A 53 1.74 27.99 -21.35
CA GLY A 53 1.32 26.70 -20.79
C GLY A 53 0.82 25.69 -21.82
N SER A 54 1.27 25.79 -23.08
CA SER A 54 0.90 24.83 -24.15
C SER A 54 1.81 23.58 -24.12
N LEU A 55 1.43 22.50 -24.80
CA LEU A 55 2.25 21.28 -24.86
C LEU A 55 3.69 21.53 -25.34
N THR A 56 3.89 22.44 -26.30
CA THR A 56 5.21 22.79 -26.84
C THR A 56 5.89 23.96 -26.12
N ALA A 57 5.19 24.63 -25.21
CA ALA A 57 5.69 25.73 -24.39
C ALA A 57 5.03 25.65 -23.00
N PRO A 58 5.36 24.60 -22.22
CA PRO A 58 4.73 24.34 -20.94
C PRO A 58 5.20 25.35 -19.88
N PHE A 59 4.39 25.51 -18.83
CA PHE A 59 4.81 26.20 -17.62
C PHE A 59 5.91 25.40 -16.89
N ALA A 60 6.74 26.09 -16.11
CA ALA A 60 7.73 25.45 -15.25
C ALA A 60 7.12 24.92 -13.95
N THR A 61 6.11 25.62 -13.42
CA THR A 61 5.53 25.35 -12.09
C THR A 61 4.04 25.04 -12.14
N ILE A 62 3.61 24.16 -11.24
CA ILE A 62 2.21 23.83 -11.01
C ILE A 62 1.45 25.06 -10.52
N GLN A 63 2.08 25.90 -9.68
CA GLN A 63 1.42 27.12 -9.20
C GLN A 63 1.06 28.08 -10.34
N THR A 64 1.94 28.27 -11.34
CA THR A 64 1.64 29.13 -12.49
C THR A 64 0.48 28.55 -13.32
N ALA A 65 0.44 27.23 -13.50
CA ALA A 65 -0.69 26.56 -14.18
C ALA A 65 -2.01 26.71 -13.41
N LEU A 66 -2.00 26.57 -12.08
CA LEU A 66 -3.18 26.81 -11.23
C LEU A 66 -3.70 28.24 -11.37
N ASN A 67 -2.80 29.23 -11.37
CA ASN A 67 -3.15 30.63 -11.57
C ASN A 67 -3.75 30.87 -12.96
N ALA A 68 -3.19 30.23 -14.01
CA ALA A 68 -3.69 30.33 -15.37
C ALA A 68 -5.07 29.68 -15.53
N ALA A 69 -5.28 28.49 -14.96
CA ALA A 69 -6.58 27.82 -14.90
C ALA A 69 -7.62 28.70 -14.20
N GLN A 70 -7.25 29.30 -13.06
CA GLN A 70 -8.13 30.23 -12.35
C GLN A 70 -8.49 31.45 -13.18
N ALA A 71 -7.53 32.03 -13.91
CA ALA A 71 -7.77 33.17 -14.77
C ALA A 71 -8.65 32.82 -15.99
N ALA A 72 -8.51 31.61 -16.54
CA ALA A 72 -9.36 31.12 -17.62
C ALA A 72 -10.81 30.91 -17.19
N GLY A 73 -11.02 30.48 -15.93
CA GLY A 73 -12.35 30.14 -15.41
C GLY A 73 -12.95 28.92 -16.10
N GLY A 74 -14.18 28.54 -15.74
CA GLY A 74 -14.76 27.31 -16.30
C GLY A 74 -14.07 26.04 -15.78
N ASP A 75 -14.27 24.95 -16.52
CA ASP A 75 -13.65 23.66 -16.23
C ASP A 75 -12.26 23.63 -16.86
N GLN A 76 -11.26 23.19 -16.09
CA GLN A 76 -9.85 23.29 -16.49
C GLN A 76 -9.10 21.99 -16.21
N THR A 77 -8.25 21.61 -17.14
CA THR A 77 -7.36 20.45 -17.03
C THR A 77 -5.90 20.87 -17.11
N ILE A 78 -5.11 20.45 -16.12
CA ILE A 78 -3.67 20.63 -16.06
C ILE A 78 -3.00 19.25 -16.20
N ALA A 79 -2.16 19.08 -17.22
CA ALA A 79 -1.33 17.90 -17.41
C ALA A 79 0.12 18.16 -16.98
N LEU A 80 0.63 17.31 -16.10
CA LEU A 80 2.00 17.34 -15.61
C LEU A 80 2.85 16.35 -16.40
N ARG A 81 3.94 16.86 -17.00
CA ARG A 81 4.97 16.04 -17.65
C ARG A 81 5.86 15.34 -16.62
N GLU A 82 6.58 14.33 -17.07
CA GLU A 82 7.55 13.58 -16.27
C GLU A 82 8.55 14.49 -15.57
N GLY A 83 8.88 14.12 -14.32
CA GLY A 83 9.94 14.71 -13.53
C GLY A 83 9.47 15.20 -12.16
N THR A 84 10.38 15.87 -11.45
CA THR A 84 10.21 16.19 -10.03
C THR A 84 9.96 17.67 -9.81
N TYR A 85 8.78 17.97 -9.28
CA TYR A 85 8.30 19.31 -8.92
C TYR A 85 8.55 19.56 -7.43
N ARG A 86 9.54 20.41 -7.12
CA ARG A 86 9.95 20.75 -5.75
C ARG A 86 9.31 22.04 -5.27
N GLU A 87 8.00 22.02 -5.14
CA GLU A 87 7.18 23.18 -4.80
C GLU A 87 6.07 22.82 -3.81
N GLN A 88 5.33 23.83 -3.37
CA GLN A 88 4.16 23.68 -2.49
C GLN A 88 2.96 24.42 -3.10
N PRO A 89 2.45 23.98 -4.26
CA PRO A 89 1.32 24.59 -4.93
C PRO A 89 0.09 24.64 -4.03
N THR A 90 -0.59 25.79 -4.06
CA THR A 90 -1.81 26.03 -3.29
C THR A 90 -2.88 26.63 -4.21
N LEU A 91 -4.04 26.00 -4.22
CA LEU A 91 -5.26 26.61 -4.76
C LEU A 91 -5.88 27.46 -3.65
N THR A 92 -6.00 28.78 -3.88
CA THR A 92 -6.48 29.73 -2.86
C THR A 92 -7.86 30.31 -3.16
N SER A 93 -8.45 29.99 -4.32
CA SER A 93 -9.75 30.50 -4.69
C SER A 93 -10.55 29.49 -5.52
N SER A 94 -11.81 29.82 -5.76
CA SER A 94 -12.77 29.00 -6.45
C SER A 94 -12.50 28.85 -7.95
N LEU A 95 -12.39 27.60 -8.38
CA LEU A 95 -12.59 27.15 -9.76
C LEU A 95 -13.99 26.54 -9.90
N ASN A 96 -14.44 26.29 -11.14
CA ASN A 96 -15.54 25.36 -11.36
C ASN A 96 -14.96 23.95 -11.23
N ASN A 97 -14.76 23.17 -12.28
CA ASN A 97 -14.07 21.88 -12.16
C ASN A 97 -12.57 22.00 -12.46
N LEU A 98 -11.74 21.34 -11.67
CA LEU A 98 -10.29 21.28 -11.88
C LEU A 98 -9.83 19.83 -11.93
N THR A 99 -9.15 19.46 -13.02
CA THR A 99 -8.42 18.20 -13.12
C THR A 99 -6.93 18.47 -13.16
N ILE A 100 -6.18 17.88 -12.24
CA ILE A 100 -4.71 17.84 -12.26
C ILE A 100 -4.32 16.39 -12.46
N LYS A 101 -3.65 16.10 -13.58
CA LYS A 101 -3.32 14.73 -13.96
C LYS A 101 -1.91 14.64 -14.53
N ARG A 102 -1.38 13.43 -14.61
CA ARG A 102 -0.18 13.16 -15.41
C ARG A 102 -0.47 13.25 -16.92
N TYR A 103 0.56 13.52 -17.71
CA TYR A 103 0.47 13.48 -19.17
C TYR A 103 0.67 12.06 -19.71
N GLY A 104 -0.37 11.45 -20.26
CA GLY A 104 -0.28 10.09 -20.78
C GLY A 104 0.09 9.07 -19.70
N SER A 105 1.18 8.32 -19.94
CA SER A 105 1.75 7.36 -19.00
C SER A 105 2.96 7.89 -18.21
N GLU A 106 3.34 9.16 -18.39
CA GLU A 106 4.45 9.81 -17.68
C GLU A 106 4.21 9.80 -16.15
N VAL A 107 5.26 9.86 -15.33
CA VAL A 107 5.16 9.77 -13.86
C VAL A 107 5.65 11.07 -13.22
N PRO A 108 4.78 12.08 -13.06
CA PRO A 108 5.12 13.31 -12.35
C PRO A 108 5.24 13.05 -10.85
N VAL A 109 6.20 13.71 -10.23
CA VAL A 109 6.49 13.60 -8.80
C VAL A 109 6.41 14.98 -8.14
N ILE A 110 5.47 15.17 -7.24
CA ILE A 110 5.42 16.36 -6.37
C ILE A 110 6.20 16.03 -5.10
N SER A 111 7.33 16.71 -4.90
CA SER A 111 8.27 16.42 -3.82
C SER A 111 8.38 17.57 -2.83
N GLY A 112 8.21 17.25 -1.55
CA GLY A 112 8.50 18.18 -0.46
C GLY A 112 10.00 18.36 -0.17
N ALA A 113 10.90 17.72 -0.91
CA ALA A 113 12.32 17.70 -0.61
C ALA A 113 13.16 18.77 -1.31
N ASN A 114 14.33 19.04 -0.72
CA ASN A 114 15.45 19.72 -1.38
C ASN A 114 16.61 18.75 -1.54
N LEU A 115 17.40 18.93 -2.61
CA LEU A 115 18.70 18.28 -2.75
C LEU A 115 19.68 18.88 -1.73
N ILE A 116 20.56 18.05 -1.18
CA ILE A 116 21.68 18.49 -0.34
C ILE A 116 22.95 18.46 -1.19
N PRO A 117 23.53 19.61 -1.56
CA PRO A 117 24.74 19.66 -2.37
C PRO A 117 26.02 19.48 -1.53
N GLY A 118 27.15 19.28 -2.21
CA GLY A 118 28.46 19.51 -1.61
C GLY A 118 28.95 18.44 -0.64
N PHE A 119 28.45 17.21 -0.73
CA PHE A 119 28.96 16.11 0.08
C PHE A 119 30.45 15.89 -0.15
N THR A 120 31.19 15.82 0.93
CA THR A 120 32.62 15.47 0.97
C THR A 120 32.82 14.32 1.94
N ARG A 121 33.83 13.49 1.68
CA ARG A 121 34.18 12.40 2.59
C ARG A 121 34.66 13.00 3.92
N CYS A 122 34.21 12.44 5.04
CA CYS A 122 34.69 12.87 6.34
C CYS A 122 36.18 12.55 6.50
N VAL A 123 36.84 13.34 7.34
CA VAL A 123 38.28 13.24 7.63
C VAL A 123 38.50 12.97 9.12
N SER A 124 39.75 12.78 9.55
CA SER A 124 40.08 12.48 10.96
C SER A 124 39.55 13.51 11.95
N ASP A 125 39.42 14.77 11.53
CA ASP A 125 38.89 15.84 12.38
C ASP A 125 37.39 15.65 12.71
N ASP A 126 36.68 14.81 11.95
CA ASP A 126 35.27 14.48 12.19
C ASP A 126 35.09 13.28 13.14
N GLU A 127 36.12 12.47 13.36
CA GLU A 127 36.09 11.28 14.23
C GLU A 127 35.50 11.55 15.63
N PRO A 128 35.81 12.67 16.31
CA PRO A 128 35.20 12.94 17.62
C PRO A 128 33.66 13.04 17.57
N ALA A 129 33.07 13.46 16.46
CA ALA A 129 31.62 13.59 16.32
C ALA A 129 30.94 12.28 15.89
N ILE A 130 31.54 11.55 14.95
CA ILE A 130 30.89 10.43 14.24
C ILE A 130 31.56 9.06 14.47
N GLY A 131 32.55 8.99 15.36
CA GLY A 131 33.21 7.75 15.73
C GLY A 131 34.21 7.22 14.69
N GLY A 132 34.76 6.04 14.96
CA GLY A 132 35.89 5.45 14.21
C GLY A 132 35.59 5.07 12.76
N ASN A 133 34.32 5.04 12.35
CA ASN A 133 33.90 4.77 10.98
C ASN A 133 33.84 6.03 10.10
N PHE A 134 34.42 7.15 10.55
CA PHE A 134 34.39 8.43 9.83
C PHE A 134 34.79 8.30 8.35
N ASP A 135 35.72 7.40 8.02
CA ASP A 135 36.19 7.24 6.64
C ASP A 135 35.13 6.61 5.71
N GLN A 136 34.04 6.04 6.20
CA GLN A 136 32.91 5.57 5.38
C GLN A 136 31.80 6.60 5.20
N ILE A 137 31.88 7.70 5.94
CA ILE A 137 30.80 8.68 6.07
C ILE A 137 31.11 9.92 5.22
N TRP A 138 30.07 10.48 4.63
CA TRP A 138 30.11 11.72 3.86
C TRP A 138 29.35 12.79 4.63
N LYS A 139 29.83 14.04 4.54
CA LYS A 139 29.19 15.18 5.18
C LYS A 139 28.92 16.32 4.21
N ALA A 140 27.86 17.06 4.46
CA ALA A 140 27.53 18.32 3.81
C ALA A 140 27.08 19.33 4.87
N THR A 141 27.69 20.51 4.87
CA THR A 141 27.29 21.62 5.76
C THR A 141 26.52 22.65 4.96
N VAL A 142 25.32 22.98 5.43
CA VAL A 142 24.40 23.90 4.74
C VAL A 142 23.82 24.92 5.71
N PRO A 143 23.39 26.11 5.24
CA PRO A 143 22.67 27.06 6.08
C PRO A 143 21.34 26.50 6.56
N VAL A 144 21.01 26.69 7.85
CA VAL A 144 19.71 26.27 8.42
C VAL A 144 18.54 26.97 7.71
N GLY A 145 18.74 28.20 7.22
CA GLY A 145 17.71 28.94 6.47
C GLY A 145 17.27 28.26 5.17
N ASP A 146 18.14 27.48 4.53
CA ASP A 146 17.84 26.75 3.30
C ASP A 146 17.07 25.44 3.57
N TYR A 147 17.12 24.97 4.83
CA TYR A 147 16.48 23.76 5.33
C TYR A 147 15.82 24.08 6.68
N PRO A 148 14.74 24.90 6.71
CA PRO A 148 14.15 25.42 7.94
C PRO A 148 13.38 24.35 8.73
N ILE A 149 14.09 23.34 9.21
CA ILE A 149 13.56 22.14 9.84
C ILE A 149 13.61 22.32 11.36
N GLN A 150 12.47 22.64 11.97
CA GLN A 150 12.33 22.84 13.43
C GLN A 150 12.51 21.54 14.26
N ALA A 151 12.50 20.37 13.63
CA ALA A 151 12.69 19.08 14.29
C ALA A 151 13.26 18.09 13.28
N MET A 152 14.59 17.94 13.27
CA MET A 152 15.30 17.13 12.26
C MET A 152 14.92 15.65 12.32
N HIS A 153 14.57 15.10 13.48
CA HIS A 153 14.09 13.72 13.58
C HIS A 153 12.77 13.48 12.81
N ARG A 154 11.99 14.52 12.51
CA ARG A 154 10.72 14.46 11.75
C ARG A 154 10.89 14.62 10.24
N THR A 155 12.12 14.53 9.73
CA THR A 155 12.39 14.52 8.28
C THR A 155 12.67 13.10 7.79
N ILE A 156 12.64 12.92 6.47
CA ILE A 156 13.14 11.71 5.80
C ILE A 156 14.22 12.16 4.83
N MET A 157 15.35 11.48 4.90
CA MET A 157 16.41 11.60 3.90
C MET A 157 16.34 10.40 2.96
N ARG A 158 16.68 10.61 1.69
CA ARG A 158 16.86 9.53 0.71
C ARG A 158 18.14 9.72 -0.09
N GLN A 159 18.62 8.62 -0.65
CA GLN A 159 19.66 8.58 -1.67
C GLN A 159 19.15 7.70 -2.81
N ASP A 160 19.23 8.18 -4.05
CA ASP A 160 18.93 7.41 -5.27
C ASP A 160 17.52 6.76 -5.22
N GLY A 161 16.55 7.52 -4.71
CA GLY A 161 15.17 7.06 -4.53
C GLY A 161 14.93 6.14 -3.32
N SER A 162 15.99 5.67 -2.65
CA SER A 162 15.93 4.79 -1.47
C SER A 162 16.04 5.59 -0.18
N ALA A 163 15.16 5.34 0.78
CA ALA A 163 15.23 6.05 2.05
C ALA A 163 16.49 5.68 2.85
N LEU A 164 17.00 6.64 3.61
CA LEU A 164 18.06 6.45 4.58
C LEU A 164 17.44 6.48 5.99
N SER A 165 17.81 5.52 6.82
CA SER A 165 17.39 5.51 8.23
C SER A 165 18.10 6.57 9.03
N LEU A 166 17.39 7.19 9.98
CA LEU A 166 18.06 7.98 11.01
C LEU A 166 18.90 7.05 11.90
N CYS A 167 20.19 7.37 12.05
CA CYS A 167 21.09 6.63 12.91
C CYS A 167 20.63 6.70 14.37
N GLY A 168 20.91 5.65 15.13
CA GLY A 168 20.48 5.59 16.52
C GLY A 168 20.66 4.21 17.13
N ILE A 169 20.38 4.13 18.42
CA ILE A 169 20.45 2.93 19.22
C ILE A 169 19.03 2.46 19.49
N ARG A 170 18.73 1.28 18.95
CA ARG A 170 17.43 0.60 19.03
C ARG A 170 17.65 -0.85 19.44
N ARG A 171 16.57 -1.59 19.73
CA ARG A 171 16.69 -3.04 19.94
C ARG A 171 17.19 -3.73 18.67
N PRO A 172 18.33 -4.46 18.72
CA PRO A 172 18.97 -5.01 17.54
C PRO A 172 18.25 -6.24 16.95
N GLU A 173 17.34 -6.86 17.69
CA GLU A 173 16.79 -8.18 17.35
C GLU A 173 15.53 -8.14 16.47
N ARG A 174 15.00 -6.96 16.13
CA ARG A 174 13.72 -6.85 15.41
C ARG A 174 13.83 -6.15 14.05
N THR A 175 13.38 -6.87 13.03
CA THR A 175 13.31 -6.44 11.63
C THR A 175 12.02 -5.67 11.36
N VAL A 176 11.94 -4.41 11.82
CA VAL A 176 10.92 -3.48 11.31
C VAL A 176 11.53 -2.65 10.19
N PRO A 177 10.72 -2.13 9.24
CA PRO A 177 11.19 -1.18 8.26
C PRO A 177 12.04 -0.11 8.91
N ASP A 178 13.17 0.12 8.28
CA ASP A 178 14.23 1.05 8.63
C ASP A 178 13.75 2.48 8.94
N LEU A 179 12.58 2.85 8.40
CA LEU A 179 11.91 4.13 8.62
C LEU A 179 11.10 4.24 9.93
N PHE A 180 10.74 3.13 10.59
CA PHE A 180 9.86 3.16 11.78
C PHE A 180 10.67 3.29 13.06
N TYR A 181 11.15 4.49 13.33
CA TYR A 181 11.88 4.79 14.58
C TYR A 181 10.98 4.91 15.81
N ASP A 182 9.67 4.90 15.61
CA ASP A 182 8.60 5.01 16.59
C ASP A 182 8.01 3.68 17.06
N ASN A 183 8.43 2.56 16.46
CA ASN A 183 7.88 1.26 16.84
C ASN A 183 8.29 0.90 18.27
N ILE A 184 7.29 0.69 19.15
CA ILE A 184 7.49 0.26 20.54
C ILE A 184 8.37 -1.00 20.66
N ASP A 185 8.32 -1.87 19.66
CA ASP A 185 9.13 -3.09 19.58
C ASP A 185 10.63 -2.82 19.41
N GLN A 186 11.00 -1.63 18.91
CA GLN A 186 12.38 -1.17 18.80
C GLN A 186 12.88 -0.43 20.05
N LEU A 187 11.99 -0.07 20.98
CA LEU A 187 12.32 0.75 22.13
C LEU A 187 12.86 -0.09 23.29
N GLN A 188 13.98 0.31 23.87
CA GLN A 188 14.55 -0.28 25.08
C GLN A 188 13.59 -0.06 26.25
N SER A 189 13.23 -1.12 26.98
CA SER A 189 12.37 -1.03 28.18
C SER A 189 13.12 -1.55 29.42
N PRO A 190 12.75 -1.08 30.63
CA PRO A 190 13.33 -1.56 31.88
C PRO A 190 13.16 -3.06 32.12
N GLU A 191 12.18 -3.69 31.47
CA GLU A 191 11.97 -5.14 31.55
C GLU A 191 13.11 -5.91 30.87
N ASP A 192 13.67 -5.38 29.78
CA ASP A 192 14.75 -6.01 29.03
C ASP A 192 16.15 -5.54 29.48
N PHE A 193 16.23 -4.32 30.02
CA PHE A 193 17.48 -3.68 30.45
C PHE A 193 17.37 -3.24 31.92
N PRO A 194 17.79 -4.07 32.88
CA PRO A 194 17.63 -3.76 34.32
C PRO A 194 18.40 -2.52 34.79
N ASP A 195 19.39 -2.04 34.04
CA ASP A 195 20.14 -0.81 34.32
C ASP A 195 19.54 0.43 33.65
N LEU A 196 18.46 0.28 32.88
CA LEU A 196 17.64 1.37 32.38
C LEU A 196 16.70 1.89 33.47
N SER A 197 16.76 3.20 33.70
CA SER A 197 15.84 3.95 34.55
C SER A 197 15.39 5.22 33.83
N ILE A 198 14.08 5.44 33.79
CA ILE A 198 13.47 6.67 33.27
C ILE A 198 12.76 7.36 34.43
N SER A 199 13.10 8.62 34.68
CA SER A 199 12.50 9.40 35.77
C SER A 199 11.49 10.41 35.23
N LEU A 200 10.47 10.69 36.03
CA LEU A 200 9.47 11.71 35.75
C LEU A 200 9.58 12.84 36.78
N ARG A 201 9.43 14.08 36.33
CA ARG A 201 9.31 15.27 37.17
C ARG A 201 7.99 15.97 36.90
N ALA A 202 7.11 15.98 37.90
CA ALA A 202 5.77 16.57 37.80
C ALA A 202 4.92 16.01 36.63
N GLY A 203 5.11 14.74 36.27
CA GLY A 203 4.40 14.11 35.15
C GLY A 203 5.13 14.17 33.81
N PHE A 204 6.25 14.90 33.71
CA PHE A 204 7.04 15.03 32.49
C PHE A 204 8.24 14.07 32.52
N TYR A 205 8.65 13.52 31.38
CA TYR A 205 9.95 12.84 31.29
C TYR A 205 11.06 13.82 31.63
N ASP A 206 11.89 13.49 32.61
CA ASP A 206 12.96 14.36 33.12
C ASP A 206 14.32 13.81 32.72
N THR A 207 14.60 12.55 33.08
CA THR A 207 15.91 11.96 32.86
C THR A 207 15.88 10.51 32.40
N ILE A 208 16.91 10.10 31.65
CA ILE A 208 17.18 8.70 31.30
C ILE A 208 18.57 8.31 31.81
N SER A 209 18.65 7.21 32.54
CA SER A 209 19.90 6.56 32.97
C SER A 209 19.94 5.16 32.36
N HIS A 210 21.02 4.81 31.67
CA HIS A 210 21.21 3.51 31.03
C HIS A 210 22.70 3.27 30.80
N SER A 211 23.42 2.84 31.84
CA SER A 211 24.89 2.70 31.82
C SER A 211 25.41 1.83 30.66
N GLY A 212 24.68 0.76 30.32
CA GLY A 212 25.02 -0.12 29.22
C GLY A 212 25.01 0.55 27.84
N VAL A 213 24.40 1.73 27.70
CA VAL A 213 24.30 2.49 26.45
C VAL A 213 25.01 3.84 26.55
N ILE A 214 24.69 4.63 27.57
CA ILE A 214 25.15 6.02 27.72
C ILE A 214 26.67 6.08 27.89
N ASP A 215 27.26 5.20 28.71
CA ASP A 215 28.70 5.23 29.03
C ASP A 215 29.59 4.91 27.81
N GLN A 216 29.01 4.49 26.69
CA GLN A 216 29.74 4.22 25.43
C GLN A 216 30.04 5.49 24.62
N TYR A 217 29.40 6.62 24.94
CA TYR A 217 29.47 7.85 24.17
C TYR A 217 29.92 9.02 25.05
N SER A 218 30.55 10.02 24.44
CA SER A 218 30.86 11.26 25.15
C SER A 218 29.61 12.13 25.33
N ASP A 219 29.60 12.97 26.37
CA ASP A 219 28.51 13.92 26.63
C ASP A 219 28.18 14.76 25.38
N ALA A 220 29.19 15.30 24.69
CA ALA A 220 29.00 16.10 23.48
C ALA A 220 28.36 15.34 22.30
N GLN A 221 28.54 14.01 22.22
CA GLN A 221 27.86 13.19 21.21
C GLN A 221 26.40 12.95 21.58
N LEU A 222 26.12 12.80 22.87
CA LEU A 222 24.79 12.54 23.41
C LEU A 222 23.91 13.80 23.45
N GLU A 223 24.48 14.99 23.66
CA GLU A 223 23.77 16.27 23.62
C GLU A 223 23.20 16.63 22.23
N GLN A 224 23.56 15.89 21.18
CA GLN A 224 23.00 16.03 19.83
C GLN A 224 21.88 15.00 19.55
N THR A 225 21.57 14.14 20.51
CA THR A 225 20.62 13.03 20.32
C THR A 225 19.20 13.43 20.66
N VAL A 226 18.26 12.64 20.15
CA VAL A 226 16.82 12.76 20.44
C VAL A 226 16.36 11.47 21.11
N ALA A 227 15.72 11.58 22.27
CA ALA A 227 15.06 10.46 22.90
C ALA A 227 13.65 10.30 22.31
N ALA A 228 13.41 9.19 21.61
CA ALA A 228 12.07 8.77 21.19
C ALA A 228 11.47 7.89 22.29
N LEU A 229 10.42 8.37 22.95
CA LEU A 229 9.81 7.78 24.12
C LEU A 229 8.38 7.34 23.79
N TYR A 230 8.02 6.12 24.21
CA TYR A 230 6.64 5.66 24.13
C TYR A 230 5.83 6.17 25.30
N GLU A 231 4.85 7.02 25.01
CA GLU A 231 3.84 7.49 25.95
C GLU A 231 2.61 6.58 25.85
N SER A 232 1.90 6.37 26.97
CA SER A 232 0.72 5.52 26.98
C SER A 232 -0.33 6.00 25.97
N GLY A 233 -0.92 5.08 25.19
CA GLY A 233 -2.20 5.34 24.55
C GLY A 233 -2.20 6.22 23.28
N ASN A 234 -1.28 5.95 22.35
CA ASN A 234 -1.14 6.55 21.00
C ASN A 234 -0.13 7.70 20.87
N ASN A 235 0.56 8.05 21.95
CA ASN A 235 1.46 9.19 21.93
C ASN A 235 2.90 8.71 21.94
N GLU A 236 3.73 9.42 21.20
CA GLU A 236 5.17 9.27 21.22
C GLU A 236 5.74 10.65 21.48
N ALA A 237 6.68 10.71 22.41
CA ALA A 237 7.39 11.92 22.75
C ALA A 237 8.78 11.86 22.11
N PHE A 238 9.14 12.90 21.36
CA PHE A 238 10.50 13.08 20.86
C PHE A 238 11.08 14.27 21.61
N LEU A 239 12.03 13.99 22.50
CA LEU A 239 12.63 14.99 23.38
C LEU A 239 14.11 15.13 23.07
N ASP A 240 14.56 16.36 22.85
CA ASP A 240 15.98 16.66 22.69
C ASP A 240 16.71 16.41 24.02
N VAL A 241 17.94 15.91 23.95
CA VAL A 241 18.82 15.79 25.11
C VAL A 241 19.48 17.14 25.36
N VAL A 242 19.06 17.84 26.41
CA VAL A 242 19.53 19.20 26.73
C VAL A 242 20.80 19.24 27.59
N GLY A 243 21.26 18.08 28.05
CA GLY A 243 22.53 17.95 28.76
C GLY A 243 22.78 16.55 29.27
N VAL A 244 24.05 16.21 29.52
CA VAL A 244 24.45 14.94 30.13
C VAL A 244 25.23 15.20 31.41
N SER A 245 24.89 14.48 32.48
CA SER A 245 25.57 14.60 33.77
C SER A 245 25.59 13.27 34.50
N ASP A 246 26.77 12.82 34.93
CA ASP A 246 26.94 11.58 35.71
C ASP A 246 26.31 10.33 35.05
N GLY A 247 26.41 10.21 33.71
CA GLY A 247 25.82 9.09 32.96
C GLY A 247 24.30 9.16 32.81
N VAL A 248 23.71 10.34 33.03
CA VAL A 248 22.27 10.60 32.95
C VAL A 248 21.99 11.63 31.86
N LEU A 249 21.08 11.29 30.94
CA LEU A 249 20.53 12.22 29.95
C LEU A 249 19.47 13.09 30.62
N ASN A 250 19.59 14.40 30.47
CA ASN A 250 18.57 15.37 30.85
C ASN A 250 17.77 15.72 29.60
N LEU A 251 16.44 15.65 29.68
CA LEU A 251 15.54 15.86 28.55
C LEU A 251 14.88 17.24 28.60
N ASP A 252 14.46 17.76 27.44
CA ASP A 252 13.62 18.96 27.40
C ASP A 252 12.24 18.68 28.05
N ASN A 253 11.79 19.58 28.94
CA ASN A 253 10.65 19.37 29.87
C ASN A 253 9.27 19.59 29.22
N ALA A 254 9.09 19.26 27.94
CA ALA A 254 8.01 19.83 27.14
C ALA A 254 6.69 19.04 27.08
N ILE A 255 6.63 17.77 27.52
CA ILE A 255 5.46 16.90 27.25
C ILE A 255 4.88 16.28 28.54
N ASP A 256 3.61 16.60 28.82
CA ASP A 256 2.84 16.09 29.97
C ASP A 256 2.48 14.63 29.70
N VAL A 257 2.99 13.70 30.51
CA VAL A 257 2.87 12.27 30.30
C VAL A 257 1.86 11.71 31.31
N GLU A 258 0.88 10.97 30.82
CA GLU A 258 0.08 10.10 31.68
C GLU A 258 1.01 9.03 32.31
N PRO A 259 1.17 8.96 33.65
CA PRO A 259 2.19 8.17 34.34
C PRO A 259 1.95 6.64 34.29
N SER A 260 1.17 6.16 33.34
CA SER A 260 0.67 4.78 33.31
C SER A 260 1.55 3.78 32.56
N GLY A 261 2.54 4.24 31.78
CA GLY A 261 3.43 3.38 31.00
C GLY A 261 4.79 3.16 31.66
N GLN A 262 5.25 1.90 31.74
CA GLN A 262 6.66 1.59 31.90
C GLN A 262 7.41 2.20 30.71
N GLY A 263 8.10 3.32 30.92
CA GLY A 263 8.72 4.08 29.83
C GLY A 263 9.67 3.21 29.03
N ALA A 264 9.48 3.17 27.71
CA ALA A 264 10.43 2.58 26.77
C ALA A 264 10.97 3.70 25.88
N TYR A 265 12.23 3.58 25.45
CA TYR A 265 12.87 4.61 24.63
C TYR A 265 13.82 4.09 23.56
N ALA A 266 14.09 4.91 22.54
CA ALA A 266 15.21 4.77 21.63
C ALA A 266 16.01 6.08 21.62
N LEU A 267 17.32 5.99 21.36
CA LEU A 267 18.14 7.16 21.09
C LEU A 267 18.34 7.31 19.60
N LEU A 268 17.89 8.43 19.06
CA LEU A 268 18.04 8.79 17.66
C LEU A 268 19.15 9.84 17.51
N ASN A 269 19.70 9.95 16.32
CA ASN A 269 20.81 10.82 15.97
C ASN A 269 22.09 10.56 16.81
N VAL A 270 22.33 9.29 17.18
CA VAL A 270 23.61 8.89 17.80
C VAL A 270 24.65 8.78 16.69
N LEU A 271 25.33 9.89 16.37
CA LEU A 271 26.24 9.95 15.22
C LEU A 271 27.33 8.85 15.21
N PRO A 272 27.97 8.49 16.34
CA PRO A 272 28.96 7.41 16.35
C PRO A 272 28.40 6.02 16.03
N SER A 273 27.07 5.86 16.07
CA SER A 273 26.39 4.60 15.76
C SER A 273 25.93 4.49 14.31
N ILE A 274 26.26 5.46 13.45
CA ILE A 274 25.84 5.46 12.04
C ILE A 274 26.40 4.24 11.29
N GLN A 275 25.52 3.61 10.50
CA GLN A 275 25.80 2.43 9.69
C GLN A 275 25.46 2.69 8.22
N SER A 276 25.87 1.79 7.33
CA SER A 276 25.51 1.85 5.90
C SER A 276 24.00 1.98 5.69
N GLY A 277 23.59 2.93 4.86
CA GLY A 277 22.18 3.24 4.63
C GLY A 277 21.55 4.15 5.68
N GLN A 278 22.36 4.72 6.58
CA GLN A 278 21.90 5.65 7.61
C GLN A 278 22.41 7.07 7.43
N TRP A 279 21.75 8.00 8.08
CA TRP A 279 22.13 9.41 8.15
C TRP A 279 21.96 9.96 9.57
N GLY A 280 22.56 11.11 9.83
CA GLY A 280 22.37 11.91 11.04
C GLY A 280 22.72 13.36 10.79
N TRP A 281 22.60 14.20 11.82
CA TRP A 281 22.93 15.63 11.71
C TRP A 281 23.63 16.16 12.97
N LYS A 282 24.26 17.32 12.83
CA LYS A 282 24.78 18.14 13.92
C LYS A 282 24.39 19.59 13.68
N ASP A 283 23.75 20.23 14.67
CA ASP A 283 23.63 21.68 14.68
C ASP A 283 24.99 22.28 15.09
N ASN A 284 25.49 23.23 14.32
CA ASN A 284 26.80 23.83 14.57
C ASN A 284 26.71 25.10 15.45
N ASP A 285 25.51 25.49 15.90
CA ASP A 285 25.24 26.68 16.71
C ASP A 285 25.65 28.02 16.04
N ASP A 286 25.96 27.99 14.75
CA ASP A 286 26.40 29.14 13.94
C ASP A 286 25.42 29.49 12.80
N GLY A 287 24.22 28.90 12.84
CA GLY A 287 23.21 29.03 11.79
C GLY A 287 23.42 28.06 10.62
N THR A 288 24.33 27.09 10.75
CA THR A 288 24.51 26.00 9.80
C THR A 288 24.23 24.64 10.44
N VAL A 289 23.86 23.67 9.61
CA VAL A 289 23.71 22.26 10.00
C VAL A 289 24.64 21.41 9.14
N THR A 290 25.28 20.42 9.78
CA THR A 290 26.07 19.40 9.08
C THR A 290 25.30 18.10 9.02
N PHE A 291 24.97 17.62 7.82
CA PHE A 291 24.41 16.30 7.59
C PHE A 291 25.52 15.28 7.40
N TYR A 292 25.39 14.11 8.02
CA TYR A 292 26.27 12.96 7.87
C TYR A 292 25.50 11.80 7.24
N VAL A 293 26.09 11.16 6.23
CA VAL A 293 25.48 10.06 5.49
C VAL A 293 26.51 8.95 5.30
N TRP A 294 26.15 7.74 5.70
CA TRP A 294 26.84 6.55 5.20
C TRP A 294 26.00 5.97 4.06
N PRO A 295 26.41 6.24 2.80
CA PRO A 295 25.55 6.01 1.65
C PRO A 295 25.31 4.51 1.39
N HIS A 296 24.19 4.19 0.75
CA HIS A 296 23.91 2.84 0.23
C HIS A 296 24.89 2.44 -0.86
N SER A 297 25.30 3.42 -1.68
CA SER A 297 26.20 3.22 -2.81
C SER A 297 27.09 4.44 -3.07
N LEU A 298 28.23 4.21 -3.72
CA LEU A 298 29.13 5.26 -4.20
C LEU A 298 29.13 5.31 -5.73
N PRO A 299 29.31 6.48 -6.36
CA PRO A 299 29.49 7.81 -5.74
C PRO A 299 28.21 8.33 -5.06
N ILE A 300 28.34 9.22 -4.07
CA ILE A 300 27.18 9.85 -3.44
C ILE A 300 26.54 10.85 -4.42
N HIS A 301 25.28 10.64 -4.76
CA HIS A 301 24.47 11.51 -5.60
C HIS A 301 23.03 11.56 -5.08
N ASP A 302 22.26 12.54 -5.55
CA ASP A 302 20.82 12.67 -5.32
C ASP A 302 20.35 12.46 -3.88
N VAL A 303 21.14 12.96 -2.93
CA VAL A 303 20.75 12.99 -1.52
C VAL A 303 19.73 14.11 -1.33
N GLU A 304 18.55 13.73 -0.88
CA GLU A 304 17.42 14.63 -0.69
C GLU A 304 16.86 14.52 0.72
N ILE A 305 16.35 15.64 1.25
CA ILE A 305 15.75 15.71 2.58
C ILE A 305 14.41 16.43 2.53
N SER A 306 13.41 15.92 3.25
CA SER A 306 12.08 16.53 3.30
C SER A 306 12.09 17.86 4.05
N VAL A 307 11.78 18.97 3.36
CA VAL A 307 11.81 20.33 3.91
C VAL A 307 10.45 21.02 3.94
N ARG A 308 9.59 20.73 2.96
CA ARG A 308 8.25 21.34 2.83
C ARG A 308 7.23 20.53 3.59
N SER A 309 6.27 21.24 4.20
CA SER A 309 5.25 20.58 4.99
C SER A 309 4.07 20.07 4.17
N ARG A 310 3.93 20.53 2.92
CA ARG A 310 2.87 20.09 2.00
C ARG A 310 3.39 19.92 0.58
N GLY A 311 2.75 19.01 -0.15
CA GLY A 311 2.95 18.86 -1.59
C GLY A 311 1.96 19.72 -2.35
N LEU A 312 0.67 19.38 -2.27
CA LEU A 312 -0.42 20.09 -2.96
C LEU A 312 -1.56 20.41 -1.99
N ASP A 313 -1.90 21.69 -1.84
CA ASP A 313 -3.01 22.16 -0.99
C ASP A 313 -4.16 22.68 -1.84
N LEU A 314 -5.24 21.91 -1.92
CA LEU A 314 -6.44 22.22 -2.67
C LEU A 314 -7.53 22.72 -1.73
N SER A 315 -7.34 23.95 -1.26
CA SER A 315 -8.28 24.64 -0.40
C SER A 315 -9.33 25.41 -1.22
N ARG A 316 -10.60 25.06 -1.04
CA ARG A 316 -11.75 25.67 -1.72
C ARG A 316 -12.57 26.53 -0.77
N ASN A 317 -13.18 27.57 -1.34
CA ASN A 317 -14.09 28.48 -0.65
C ASN A 317 -15.46 28.64 -1.33
N THR A 318 -15.79 27.84 -2.35
CA THR A 318 -17.11 27.83 -3.03
C THR A 318 -17.71 26.43 -3.14
N ASN A 319 -19.05 26.39 -3.28
CA ASN A 319 -19.90 25.19 -3.20
C ASN A 319 -19.90 24.30 -4.45
N SER A 320 -19.18 24.66 -5.52
CA SER A 320 -19.44 24.12 -6.87
C SER A 320 -18.18 23.61 -7.57
N CYS A 321 -17.14 23.25 -6.82
CA CYS A 321 -15.87 22.86 -7.41
C CYS A 321 -15.62 21.37 -7.24
N ALA A 322 -15.67 20.60 -8.34
CA ALA A 322 -15.17 19.23 -8.36
C ALA A 322 -13.66 19.25 -8.64
N ILE A 323 -12.90 18.53 -7.83
CA ILE A 323 -11.45 18.41 -8.00
C ILE A 323 -11.12 16.98 -8.39
N THR A 324 -10.27 16.80 -9.40
CA THR A 324 -9.69 15.51 -9.74
C THR A 324 -8.17 15.59 -9.65
N VAL A 325 -7.57 14.64 -8.93
CA VAL A 325 -6.11 14.45 -8.84
C VAL A 325 -5.80 13.02 -9.29
N GLU A 326 -5.01 12.88 -10.34
CA GLU A 326 -4.92 11.60 -11.05
C GLU A 326 -3.51 11.24 -11.46
N GLY A 327 -3.03 10.08 -11.01
CA GLY A 327 -1.80 9.51 -11.52
C GLY A 327 -0.52 10.19 -11.05
N ILE A 328 -0.56 10.91 -9.92
CA ILE A 328 0.56 11.71 -9.40
C ILE A 328 1.24 10.98 -8.25
N THR A 329 2.58 11.08 -8.20
CA THR A 329 3.35 10.65 -7.02
C THR A 329 3.59 11.83 -6.08
N PHE A 330 3.30 11.64 -4.80
CA PHE A 330 3.61 12.57 -3.73
C PHE A 330 4.67 11.96 -2.81
N GLU A 331 5.73 12.70 -2.53
CA GLU A 331 6.81 12.18 -1.69
C GLU A 331 7.57 13.23 -0.90
N LEU A 332 8.27 12.77 0.15
CA LEU A 332 9.20 13.57 0.95
C LEU A 332 8.63 14.90 1.44
N THR A 333 7.36 14.90 1.82
CA THR A 333 6.78 15.99 2.62
C THR A 333 6.97 15.65 4.09
N ARG A 334 7.09 16.66 4.93
CA ARG A 334 7.13 16.49 6.38
C ARG A 334 5.88 17.05 7.05
N GLY A 335 5.52 16.60 8.24
CA GLY A 335 4.59 17.34 9.07
C GLY A 335 5.34 18.30 9.99
N GLN A 336 4.86 19.52 10.09
CA GLN A 336 5.17 20.39 11.23
C GLN A 336 3.98 20.43 12.20
N ASN A 337 2.77 20.28 11.67
CA ASN A 337 1.53 20.42 12.40
C ASN A 337 0.53 19.30 12.06
N ALA A 338 -0.51 19.22 12.88
CA ALA A 338 -1.64 18.32 12.69
C ALA A 338 -2.50 18.60 11.44
N GLN A 339 -2.08 19.50 10.55
CA GLN A 339 -2.78 19.83 9.30
C GLN A 339 -1.91 19.63 8.06
N ASP A 340 -0.64 19.25 8.24
CA ASP A 340 0.30 19.11 7.15
C ASP A 340 0.13 17.74 6.48
N SER A 341 0.20 17.76 5.15
CA SER A 341 -0.03 16.57 4.34
C SER A 341 0.55 16.69 2.94
N ALA A 342 0.86 15.55 2.32
CA ALA A 342 1.38 15.52 0.96
C ALA A 342 0.34 16.01 -0.05
N LEU A 343 -0.90 15.53 0.09
CA LEU A 343 -2.09 16.10 -0.55
C LEU A 343 -3.07 16.56 0.52
N ARG A 344 -3.58 17.78 0.39
CA ARG A 344 -4.64 18.31 1.24
C ARG A 344 -5.83 18.70 0.39
N ILE A 345 -7.00 18.14 0.71
CA ILE A 345 -8.28 18.54 0.15
C ILE A 345 -9.05 19.24 1.27
N ASN A 346 -9.40 20.50 1.05
CA ASN A 346 -9.98 21.31 2.11
C ASN A 346 -11.14 22.16 1.65
N ASN A 347 -12.27 22.01 2.33
CA ASN A 347 -13.46 22.81 2.16
C ASN A 347 -13.62 23.72 3.37
N ALA A 348 -13.12 24.95 3.26
CA ALA A 348 -12.98 25.86 4.40
C ALA A 348 -14.31 26.40 4.95
N ALA A 349 -15.44 26.20 4.26
CA ALA A 349 -16.69 26.92 4.58
C ALA A 349 -17.92 26.04 4.79
N GLY A 350 -17.75 24.74 5.07
CA GLY A 350 -18.89 23.86 5.37
C GLY A 350 -19.82 23.65 4.17
N LEU A 351 -19.26 23.76 2.97
CA LEU A 351 -19.98 23.88 1.72
C LEU A 351 -20.52 22.52 1.27
N SER A 352 -21.82 22.42 0.99
CA SER A 352 -22.42 21.22 0.40
C SER A 352 -22.20 21.18 -1.10
N GLY A 353 -21.94 19.99 -1.68
CA GLY A 353 -21.85 19.79 -3.13
C GLY A 353 -20.42 19.78 -3.73
N CYS A 354 -19.38 19.90 -2.91
CA CYS A 354 -17.99 19.77 -3.38
C CYS A 354 -17.49 18.34 -3.26
N GLY A 355 -17.25 17.68 -4.40
CA GLY A 355 -16.61 16.37 -4.49
C GLY A 355 -15.11 16.47 -4.82
N ALA A 356 -14.37 15.41 -4.50
CA ALA A 356 -13.01 15.25 -4.98
C ALA A 356 -12.79 13.81 -5.44
N VAL A 357 -12.11 13.62 -6.57
CA VAL A 357 -11.71 12.32 -7.09
C VAL A 357 -10.19 12.26 -7.05
N ILE A 358 -9.65 11.38 -6.22
CA ILE A 358 -8.22 11.14 -6.12
C ILE A 358 -8.00 9.70 -6.57
N ARG A 359 -7.28 9.51 -7.67
CA ARG A 359 -7.10 8.17 -8.21
C ARG A 359 -5.71 7.89 -8.75
N GLN A 360 -5.31 6.62 -8.71
CA GLN A 360 -4.05 6.17 -9.31
C GLN A 360 -2.82 6.92 -8.77
N CYS A 361 -2.90 7.44 -7.54
CA CYS A 361 -1.84 8.21 -6.92
C CYS A 361 -0.94 7.31 -6.05
N LEU A 362 0.32 7.70 -5.94
CA LEU A 362 1.29 7.07 -5.04
C LEU A 362 1.74 8.07 -3.99
N PHE A 363 1.64 7.72 -2.72
CA PHE A 363 2.17 8.48 -1.60
C PHE A 363 3.30 7.67 -0.98
N ARG A 364 4.51 8.25 -0.87
CA ARG A 364 5.64 7.55 -0.24
C ARG A 364 6.61 8.45 0.51
N HIS A 365 7.32 7.90 1.48
CA HIS A 365 8.35 8.64 2.23
C HIS A 365 7.80 9.94 2.84
N ILE A 366 6.62 9.86 3.46
CA ILE A 366 5.98 10.99 4.14
C ILE A 366 6.42 10.99 5.60
N ALA A 367 7.11 12.05 6.01
CA ALA A 367 7.62 12.21 7.36
C ALA A 367 6.55 12.90 8.23
N ASP A 368 6.25 12.38 9.42
CA ASP A 368 5.48 13.01 10.51
C ASP A 368 4.23 13.88 10.16
N GLY A 369 3.55 13.63 9.03
CA GLY A 369 2.41 14.42 8.51
C GLY A 369 1.19 13.57 8.18
N ARG A 370 0.51 13.80 7.07
CA ARG A 370 -0.44 12.83 6.50
C ARG A 370 -0.07 12.63 5.05
N ALA A 371 -0.17 11.42 4.52
CA ALA A 371 -0.04 11.29 3.07
C ALA A 371 -1.21 12.01 2.37
N LEU A 372 -2.44 11.75 2.81
CA LEU A 372 -3.63 12.47 2.37
C LEU A 372 -4.43 12.99 3.57
N MET A 373 -4.75 14.28 3.52
CA MET A 373 -5.68 14.91 4.46
C MET A 373 -6.94 15.38 3.76
N GLN A 374 -8.08 14.85 4.20
CA GLN A 374 -9.41 15.33 3.82
C GLN A 374 -9.96 16.15 4.98
N ASN A 375 -10.05 17.46 4.79
CA ASN A 375 -10.66 18.33 5.78
C ASN A 375 -12.19 18.23 5.75
N ILE A 376 -12.80 18.94 6.68
CA ILE A 376 -14.19 18.80 7.08
C ILE A 376 -15.15 19.21 5.95
N CYS A 377 -16.36 18.64 5.94
CA CYS A 377 -17.45 18.97 5.01
C CYS A 377 -17.18 18.62 3.55
N GLU A 378 -16.26 17.69 3.31
CA GLU A 378 -16.07 17.12 1.99
C GLU A 378 -17.13 16.05 1.72
N GLN A 379 -17.81 16.14 0.58
CA GLN A 379 -18.95 15.28 0.25
C GLN A 379 -18.68 14.52 -1.04
N GLY A 380 -18.91 13.21 -1.04
CA GLY A 380 -18.71 12.40 -2.24
C GLY A 380 -17.24 12.33 -2.66
N VAL A 381 -16.29 12.36 -1.71
CA VAL A 381 -14.89 12.14 -2.05
C VAL A 381 -14.70 10.70 -2.49
N VAL A 382 -14.16 10.51 -3.68
CA VAL A 382 -13.75 9.22 -4.23
C VAL A 382 -12.24 9.15 -4.15
N LEU A 383 -11.73 8.20 -3.35
CA LEU A 383 -10.31 7.85 -3.32
C LEU A 383 -10.19 6.41 -3.84
N GLU A 384 -9.48 6.22 -4.95
CA GLU A 384 -9.53 4.97 -5.69
C GLU A 384 -8.17 4.57 -6.25
N ASP A 385 -7.79 3.29 -6.21
CA ASP A 385 -6.53 2.79 -6.78
C ASP A 385 -5.29 3.57 -6.31
N CYS A 386 -5.23 3.91 -5.02
CA CYS A 386 -4.13 4.68 -4.46
C CYS A 386 -3.24 3.81 -3.55
N THR A 387 -1.93 4.01 -3.67
CA THR A 387 -0.94 3.35 -2.83
C THR A 387 -0.32 4.35 -1.87
N PHE A 388 -0.25 3.97 -0.60
CA PHE A 388 0.41 4.68 0.48
C PHE A 388 1.52 3.77 0.99
N ARG A 389 2.78 4.22 0.94
CA ARG A 389 3.87 3.39 1.44
C ARG A 389 5.05 4.08 2.09
N ASP A 390 5.86 3.29 2.80
CA ASP A 390 7.18 3.67 3.28
C ASP A 390 7.16 5.03 4.02
N SER A 391 6.21 5.22 4.94
CA SER A 391 5.95 6.52 5.58
C SER A 391 5.90 6.37 7.09
N VAL A 392 6.42 7.36 7.82
CA VAL A 392 6.38 7.35 9.28
C VAL A 392 4.98 7.73 9.78
N SER A 393 4.23 8.50 8.99
CA SER A 393 2.98 9.07 9.48
C SER A 393 1.71 8.37 9.01
N PHE A 394 0.54 8.99 9.23
CA PHE A 394 -0.77 8.48 8.80
C PHE A 394 -0.89 8.42 7.26
N GLY A 395 -1.54 7.37 6.77
CA GLY A 395 -1.89 7.23 5.35
C GLY A 395 -2.99 8.22 4.95
N LEU A 396 -4.24 7.78 5.12
CA LEU A 396 -5.42 8.62 4.94
C LEU A 396 -5.91 9.11 6.30
N GLN A 397 -6.06 10.43 6.44
CA GLN A 397 -6.75 11.01 7.59
C GLN A 397 -7.84 11.98 7.15
N THR A 398 -9.03 11.87 7.74
CA THR A 398 -10.02 12.96 7.69
C THR A 398 -9.86 13.85 8.94
N SER A 399 -10.06 15.16 8.82
CA SER A 399 -9.86 16.05 9.98
C SER A 399 -11.03 15.94 10.98
N PRO A 400 -10.76 15.89 12.29
CA PRO A 400 -11.81 16.03 13.30
C PRO A 400 -12.42 17.43 13.19
N SER A 401 -13.74 17.49 13.13
CA SER A 401 -14.45 18.74 13.36
C SER A 401 -14.59 18.99 14.85
N THR A 402 -14.08 20.11 15.34
CA THR A 402 -14.49 20.70 16.63
C THR A 402 -15.85 21.39 16.54
N VAL A 403 -16.34 21.64 15.32
CA VAL A 403 -17.61 22.30 15.05
C VAL A 403 -18.72 21.25 14.99
N SER A 404 -19.78 21.44 15.77
CA SER A 404 -20.75 20.40 16.13
C SER A 404 -21.63 19.82 15.00
N ASN A 405 -21.41 20.08 13.71
CA ASN A 405 -22.27 19.61 12.61
C ASN A 405 -21.54 19.39 11.27
N ALA A 406 -20.22 19.34 11.28
CA ALA A 406 -19.43 19.36 10.06
C ALA A 406 -18.84 17.96 9.83
N TYR A 407 -19.44 17.20 8.91
CA TYR A 407 -19.13 15.79 8.64
C TYR A 407 -18.76 15.60 7.17
N ASN A 408 -17.99 14.56 6.90
CA ASN A 408 -17.67 14.14 5.55
C ASN A 408 -18.70 13.09 5.11
N TYR A 409 -19.43 13.32 4.03
CA TYR A 409 -20.59 12.50 3.66
C TYR A 409 -20.34 11.74 2.37
N ALA A 410 -20.97 10.57 2.22
CA ALA A 410 -21.05 9.86 0.95
C ALA A 410 -19.68 9.52 0.32
N ASN A 411 -18.61 9.43 1.11
CA ASN A 411 -17.28 9.14 0.58
C ASN A 411 -17.17 7.68 0.13
N ARG A 412 -16.29 7.43 -0.83
CA ARG A 412 -15.96 6.11 -1.38
C ARG A 412 -14.45 5.94 -1.38
N TYR A 413 -13.95 5.03 -0.55
CA TYR A 413 -12.53 4.70 -0.45
C TYR A 413 -12.34 3.28 -0.96
N ARG A 414 -11.76 3.12 -2.15
CA ARG A 414 -11.75 1.87 -2.90
C ARG A 414 -10.37 1.44 -3.34
N ARG A 415 -10.07 0.14 -3.28
CA ARG A 415 -8.85 -0.43 -3.87
C ARG A 415 -7.60 0.30 -3.38
N LEU A 416 -7.52 0.50 -2.07
CA LEU A 416 -6.43 1.22 -1.43
C LEU A 416 -5.39 0.26 -0.90
N ARG A 417 -4.13 0.61 -1.06
CA ARG A 417 -3.02 -0.15 -0.49
C ARG A 417 -2.25 0.73 0.47
N PHE A 418 -2.25 0.39 1.74
CA PHE A 418 -1.36 0.92 2.75
C PHE A 418 -0.28 -0.12 3.00
N GLN A 419 0.98 0.25 2.86
CA GLN A 419 2.10 -0.65 3.02
C GLN A 419 3.19 0.06 3.79
N ASP A 420 3.76 -0.51 4.85
CA ASP A 420 4.90 0.12 5.50
C ASP A 420 4.59 1.55 5.98
N ILE A 421 3.52 1.68 6.77
CA ILE A 421 3.07 2.95 7.34
C ILE A 421 3.23 2.86 8.86
N SER A 422 4.08 3.69 9.48
CA SER A 422 4.25 3.57 10.93
C SER A 422 3.01 3.99 11.71
N GLY A 423 2.35 5.06 11.28
CA GLY A 423 1.05 5.47 11.81
C GLY A 423 -0.11 4.57 11.37
N THR A 424 -1.33 5.06 11.63
CA THR A 424 -2.56 4.42 11.16
C THR A 424 -2.69 4.52 9.62
N GLY A 425 -3.04 3.41 8.97
CA GLY A 425 -3.35 3.41 7.53
C GLY A 425 -4.53 4.33 7.21
N MET A 426 -5.68 4.13 7.87
CA MET A 426 -6.87 4.97 7.71
C MET A 426 -7.41 5.48 9.04
N ARG A 427 -7.38 6.80 9.26
CA ARG A 427 -7.90 7.47 10.45
C ARG A 427 -9.04 8.43 10.08
N LEU A 428 -10.26 7.96 10.23
CA LEU A 428 -11.45 8.61 9.69
C LEU A 428 -12.29 9.23 10.81
N PHE A 429 -12.25 10.54 10.92
CA PHE A 429 -13.09 11.34 11.80
C PHE A 429 -14.34 11.86 11.08
N GLY A 430 -15.50 11.74 11.74
CA GLY A 430 -16.76 12.34 11.30
C GLY A 430 -17.19 11.93 9.89
N VAL A 431 -16.93 10.70 9.48
CA VAL A 431 -17.36 10.18 8.17
C VAL A 431 -18.75 9.59 8.26
N ARG A 432 -19.62 9.93 7.30
CA ARG A 432 -21.01 9.47 7.26
C ARG A 432 -21.38 8.93 5.90
N ASP A 433 -22.26 7.95 5.86
CA ASP A 433 -22.73 7.31 4.63
C ASP A 433 -21.54 6.90 3.73
N THR A 434 -20.48 6.40 4.34
CA THR A 434 -19.18 6.18 3.70
C THR A 434 -18.97 4.70 3.41
N ILE A 435 -18.38 4.39 2.26
CA ILE A 435 -17.99 3.03 1.89
C ILE A 435 -16.47 2.94 1.81
N ILE A 436 -15.94 1.92 2.45
CA ILE A 436 -14.54 1.50 2.40
C ILE A 436 -14.53 0.11 1.80
N GLU A 437 -13.84 -0.09 0.68
CA GLU A 437 -13.92 -1.33 -0.09
C GLU A 437 -12.55 -1.70 -0.68
N ASP A 438 -12.20 -2.99 -0.66
CA ASP A 438 -10.95 -3.50 -1.25
C ASP A 438 -9.70 -2.82 -0.68
N VAL A 439 -9.62 -2.68 0.63
CA VAL A 439 -8.49 -2.02 1.29
C VAL A 439 -7.53 -3.06 1.86
N VAL A 440 -6.25 -2.93 1.51
CA VAL A 440 -5.17 -3.73 2.08
C VAL A 440 -4.29 -2.82 2.92
N ALA A 441 -4.08 -3.18 4.18
CA ALA A 441 -3.17 -2.50 5.09
C ALA A 441 -2.06 -3.45 5.55
N TYR A 442 -0.94 -3.47 4.85
CA TYR A 442 0.21 -4.35 5.08
C TYR A 442 1.29 -3.64 5.90
N ARG A 443 1.81 -4.26 6.97
CA ARG A 443 2.85 -3.66 7.85
C ARG A 443 2.54 -2.20 8.22
N THR A 444 1.30 -1.92 8.58
CA THR A 444 0.89 -0.61 9.06
C THR A 444 0.86 -0.56 10.57
N SER A 445 0.90 0.65 11.14
CA SER A 445 0.60 0.89 12.54
C SER A 445 1.63 0.29 13.48
N ALA A 446 2.90 0.39 13.07
CA ALA A 446 4.07 0.02 13.85
C ALA A 446 4.26 0.94 15.07
N GLY A 447 3.85 2.20 14.98
CA GLY A 447 3.85 3.14 16.08
C GLY A 447 2.99 2.67 17.26
N GLY A 448 3.34 3.14 18.45
CA GLY A 448 2.74 2.72 19.70
C GLY A 448 1.21 2.91 19.71
N HIS A 449 0.46 1.80 19.81
CA HIS A 449 -1.01 1.78 19.83
C HIS A 449 -1.69 2.33 18.55
N ALA A 450 -0.96 2.44 17.43
CA ALA A 450 -1.56 2.81 16.16
C ALA A 450 -2.55 1.72 15.67
N ASN A 451 -3.69 2.15 15.13
CA ASN A 451 -4.73 1.27 14.61
C ASN A 451 -4.55 1.08 13.11
N ALA A 452 -4.78 -0.11 12.55
CA ALA A 452 -4.73 -0.30 11.09
C ALA A 452 -5.88 0.44 10.39
N LEU A 453 -7.07 0.40 11.01
CA LEU A 453 -8.27 1.12 10.61
C LEU A 453 -8.89 1.76 11.84
N ASN A 454 -9.26 3.03 11.71
CA ASN A 454 -9.76 3.80 12.82
C ASN A 454 -10.95 4.69 12.42
N ILE A 455 -12.13 4.46 13.00
CA ILE A 455 -13.37 5.21 12.69
C ILE A 455 -13.81 6.01 13.93
N TYR A 456 -13.70 7.33 13.88
CA TYR A 456 -13.70 8.24 15.03
C TYR A 456 -14.79 9.30 14.95
N ASN A 457 -15.13 9.86 16.12
CA ASN A 457 -15.80 11.14 16.34
C ASN A 457 -17.00 11.40 15.44
N ASN A 458 -18.16 10.89 15.86
CA ASN A 458 -19.46 11.04 15.19
C ASN A 458 -19.54 10.45 13.78
N SER A 459 -18.65 9.51 13.47
CA SER A 459 -18.76 8.73 12.24
C SER A 459 -19.96 7.80 12.35
N ASP A 460 -20.71 7.64 11.26
CA ASP A 460 -22.01 7.00 11.31
C ASP A 460 -22.44 6.44 9.96
N ASN A 461 -23.03 5.24 9.95
CA ASN A 461 -23.45 4.56 8.72
C ASN A 461 -22.26 4.36 7.76
N VAL A 462 -21.28 3.58 8.21
CA VAL A 462 -20.04 3.29 7.48
C VAL A 462 -20.01 1.81 7.13
N VAL A 463 -19.90 1.50 5.84
CA VAL A 463 -19.70 0.12 5.37
C VAL A 463 -18.23 -0.08 5.07
N VAL A 464 -17.64 -1.12 5.65
CA VAL A 464 -16.28 -1.57 5.38
C VAL A 464 -16.38 -2.98 4.84
N GLN A 465 -16.05 -3.14 3.56
CA GLN A 465 -16.11 -4.41 2.86
C GLN A 465 -14.72 -4.81 2.38
N ARG A 466 -14.32 -6.07 2.62
CA ARG A 466 -13.06 -6.63 2.12
C ARG A 466 -11.81 -5.84 2.56
N PHE A 467 -11.82 -5.39 3.82
CA PHE A 467 -10.61 -4.85 4.46
C PHE A 467 -9.69 -5.99 4.89
N ILE A 468 -8.42 -5.95 4.52
CA ILE A 468 -7.41 -6.92 4.94
C ILE A 468 -6.29 -6.20 5.69
N GLY A 469 -6.20 -6.43 7.00
CA GLY A 469 -5.09 -5.93 7.81
C GLY A 469 -3.91 -6.90 7.92
N GLY A 470 -2.71 -6.30 8.02
CA GLY A 470 -1.56 -6.59 8.88
C GLY A 470 -0.99 -8.00 8.97
N PHE A 471 -0.71 -8.63 7.84
CA PHE A 471 0.25 -9.74 7.80
C PHE A 471 1.61 -9.24 7.32
N THR A 472 2.70 -9.88 7.72
CA THR A 472 4.00 -9.76 7.03
C THR A 472 4.25 -11.00 6.19
N GLU A 473 5.17 -10.91 5.23
CA GLU A 473 5.70 -12.07 4.50
C GLU A 473 6.39 -13.08 5.42
N ASN A 474 6.87 -12.64 6.60
CA ASN A 474 7.66 -13.43 7.53
C ASN A 474 6.92 -13.80 8.82
N THR A 475 5.58 -13.90 8.80
CA THR A 475 4.78 -14.39 9.95
C THR A 475 4.84 -13.52 11.22
N GLN A 476 5.47 -12.34 11.19
CA GLN A 476 5.35 -11.39 12.29
C GLN A 476 4.10 -10.54 12.06
N LEU A 477 3.17 -10.55 13.00
CA LEU A 477 2.05 -9.62 12.97
C LEU A 477 2.58 -8.23 13.28
N TYR A 478 2.05 -7.22 12.60
CA TYR A 478 2.31 -5.83 12.96
C TYR A 478 1.26 -5.37 13.97
N THR A 479 1.58 -4.33 14.73
CA THR A 479 0.83 -3.85 15.89
C THR A 479 -0.50 -3.16 15.54
N GLY A 480 -0.97 -3.15 14.29
CA GLY A 480 -2.26 -2.56 13.95
C GLY A 480 -3.46 -3.43 14.33
N TYR A 481 -4.50 -2.81 14.92
CA TYR A 481 -5.83 -3.42 15.09
C TYR A 481 -6.94 -2.50 14.57
N GLY A 482 -8.16 -2.99 14.39
CA GLY A 482 -9.30 -2.15 14.01
C GLY A 482 -9.94 -1.51 15.24
N ALA A 483 -10.35 -0.24 15.18
CA ALA A 483 -11.14 0.35 16.26
C ALA A 483 -12.16 1.37 15.80
N ASN A 484 -13.13 1.61 16.69
CA ASN A 484 -14.04 2.74 16.58
C ASN A 484 -14.13 3.55 17.88
N GLN A 485 -14.31 4.85 17.77
CA GLN A 485 -14.54 5.76 18.90
C GLN A 485 -15.63 6.77 18.56
N LEU A 486 -16.56 7.00 19.48
CA LEU A 486 -17.72 7.87 19.31
C LEU A 486 -18.42 7.71 17.96
N SER A 487 -18.57 6.48 17.47
CA SER A 487 -19.10 6.18 16.13
C SER A 487 -20.27 5.20 16.20
N SER A 488 -21.12 5.13 15.17
CA SER A 488 -22.33 4.30 15.11
C SER A 488 -22.62 3.66 13.76
N ARG A 489 -23.46 2.60 13.72
CA ARG A 489 -23.88 1.92 12.49
C ARG A 489 -22.69 1.58 11.58
N LEU A 490 -21.77 0.81 12.13
CA LEU A 490 -20.57 0.34 11.44
C LEU A 490 -20.84 -1.06 10.91
N HIS A 491 -20.56 -1.29 9.64
CA HIS A 491 -20.90 -2.55 8.97
C HIS A 491 -19.65 -3.15 8.35
N PHE A 492 -19.09 -4.18 9.00
CA PHE A 492 -17.91 -4.89 8.53
C PHE A 492 -18.34 -6.16 7.79
N LEU A 493 -17.98 -6.25 6.51
CA LEU A 493 -18.33 -7.35 5.61
C LEU A 493 -17.05 -7.99 5.05
N HIS A 494 -16.84 -9.28 5.29
CA HIS A 494 -15.67 -10.01 4.78
C HIS A 494 -14.31 -9.40 5.19
N CYS A 495 -14.24 -8.75 6.35
CA CYS A 495 -13.01 -8.10 6.80
C CYS A 495 -12.10 -9.04 7.58
N ILE A 496 -10.78 -8.80 7.52
CA ILE A 496 -9.77 -9.50 8.29
C ILE A 496 -9.05 -8.49 9.17
N PHE A 497 -9.18 -8.67 10.48
CA PHE A 497 -8.53 -7.84 11.49
C PHE A 497 -7.47 -8.65 12.21
N PRO A 498 -6.20 -8.58 11.79
CA PRO A 498 -5.12 -9.21 12.54
C PRO A 498 -5.04 -8.59 13.93
N PRO A 499 -4.69 -9.38 14.95
CA PRO A 499 -4.48 -8.83 16.27
C PRO A 499 -3.16 -8.09 16.37
N ASN A 500 -3.17 -6.95 17.06
CA ASN A 500 -1.96 -6.24 17.49
C ASN A 500 -1.10 -7.20 18.35
N THR A 501 0.18 -7.35 18.05
CA THR A 501 1.08 -8.30 18.75
C THR A 501 1.29 -8.01 20.23
N ASN A 502 1.15 -6.75 20.63
CA ASN A 502 1.52 -6.25 21.95
C ASN A 502 0.33 -6.20 22.91
N THR A 503 -0.89 -6.09 22.37
CA THR A 503 -2.14 -6.05 23.15
C THR A 503 -3.09 -7.20 22.82
N GLY A 504 -2.80 -7.97 21.76
CA GLY A 504 -3.68 -8.96 21.16
C GLY A 504 -5.08 -8.44 20.86
N ARG A 505 -5.25 -7.17 20.57
CA ARG A 505 -6.56 -6.66 20.14
C ARG A 505 -6.70 -6.90 18.65
N GLY A 506 -7.76 -7.57 18.20
CA GLY A 506 -8.10 -7.65 16.78
C GLY A 506 -9.01 -6.50 16.37
N TYR A 507 -10.08 -6.30 17.14
CA TYR A 507 -10.96 -5.15 16.99
C TYR A 507 -11.46 -4.65 18.35
N VAL A 508 -11.57 -3.33 18.52
CA VAL A 508 -12.08 -2.73 19.76
C VAL A 508 -13.08 -1.61 19.49
N ASP A 509 -14.27 -1.77 20.04
CA ASP A 509 -15.24 -0.70 20.26
C ASP A 509 -14.83 0.12 21.48
N GLN A 510 -14.31 1.31 21.22
CA GLN A 510 -13.79 2.24 22.21
C GLN A 510 -14.78 3.39 22.48
N ASN A 511 -16.08 3.18 22.27
CA ASN A 511 -17.15 4.09 22.68
C ASN A 511 -17.25 4.15 24.23
N ALA A 512 -16.29 4.80 24.87
CA ALA A 512 -15.98 4.67 26.30
C ALA A 512 -16.49 5.77 27.22
N ASN A 513 -16.95 6.87 26.64
CA ASN A 513 -17.17 8.14 27.32
C ASN A 513 -18.33 8.86 26.63
N ALA A 514 -19.54 8.33 26.76
CA ALA A 514 -20.74 8.84 26.09
C ALA A 514 -21.08 10.30 26.47
N VAL A 515 -20.39 11.24 25.84
CA VAL A 515 -21.05 12.46 25.36
C VAL A 515 -22.04 11.95 24.31
N ALA A 516 -23.34 12.08 24.60
CA ALA A 516 -24.46 11.49 23.87
C ALA A 516 -24.15 11.21 22.38
N LEU A 517 -24.08 9.92 22.02
CA LEU A 517 -24.08 9.51 20.62
C LEU A 517 -25.24 10.23 19.91
N PRO A 518 -25.05 10.73 18.67
CA PRO A 518 -26.11 11.42 17.94
C PRO A 518 -27.36 10.53 17.89
N VAL A 519 -28.34 10.92 18.72
CA VAL A 519 -29.65 10.32 19.03
C VAL A 519 -29.93 8.96 18.38
N ALA A 520 -30.00 7.92 19.21
CA ALA A 520 -30.39 6.59 18.79
C ALA A 520 -31.77 6.59 18.09
N LYS A 521 -31.80 6.38 16.77
CA LYS A 521 -33.03 6.04 16.02
C LYS A 521 -33.22 4.51 15.94
N PRO A 522 -34.42 3.96 15.75
CA PRO A 522 -34.58 2.53 15.46
C PRO A 522 -33.80 2.15 14.18
N GLY A 523 -33.04 1.05 14.20
CA GLY A 523 -32.15 0.61 13.09
C GLY A 523 -30.65 0.96 13.25
N ASN A 524 -30.15 1.12 14.49
CA ASN A 524 -28.76 1.53 14.76
C ASN A 524 -27.74 0.40 14.95
N GLU A 525 -28.07 -0.83 14.57
CA GLU A 525 -27.17 -1.95 14.84
C GLU A 525 -25.90 -1.82 13.99
N SER A 526 -24.76 -2.08 14.62
CA SER A 526 -23.51 -2.33 13.91
C SER A 526 -23.36 -3.82 13.62
N HIS A 527 -22.63 -4.16 12.58
CA HIS A 527 -22.59 -5.51 12.04
C HIS A 527 -21.14 -5.98 11.85
N PHE A 528 -20.86 -7.20 12.32
CA PHE A 528 -19.69 -8.01 11.93
C PHE A 528 -20.19 -9.23 11.17
N ILE A 529 -19.92 -9.28 9.87
CA ILE A 529 -20.49 -10.28 8.96
C ILE A 529 -19.37 -10.93 8.16
N ASN A 530 -19.29 -12.26 8.21
CA ASN A 530 -18.25 -13.03 7.50
C ASN A 530 -16.83 -12.51 7.78
N CYS A 531 -16.61 -11.91 8.94
CA CYS A 531 -15.33 -11.34 9.31
C CYS A 531 -14.44 -12.37 9.99
N TRP A 532 -13.15 -12.06 10.03
CA TRP A 532 -12.17 -12.90 10.67
C TRP A 532 -11.19 -12.10 11.53
N VAL A 533 -11.00 -12.58 12.74
CA VAL A 533 -9.88 -12.21 13.61
C VAL A 533 -8.98 -13.44 13.82
N PRO A 534 -7.75 -13.45 13.31
CA PRO A 534 -6.82 -14.55 13.54
C PRO A 534 -6.44 -14.73 15.01
N HIS A 535 -6.30 -15.97 15.47
CA HIS A 535 -5.91 -16.30 16.85
C HIS A 535 -4.39 -16.39 17.00
N ILE A 536 -3.82 -15.54 17.85
CA ILE A 536 -2.42 -15.59 18.28
C ILE A 536 -2.27 -16.35 19.59
N ALA A 537 -1.67 -17.54 19.58
CA ALA A 537 -1.64 -18.38 20.80
C ALA A 537 -0.53 -18.05 21.81
N GLU A 538 0.47 -17.23 21.47
CA GLU A 538 1.77 -17.37 22.14
C GLU A 538 2.30 -16.17 22.93
N ARG A 539 1.58 -15.04 23.08
CA ARG A 539 2.25 -13.86 23.67
C ARG A 539 1.64 -13.16 24.87
N LEU A 540 0.38 -13.34 25.26
CA LEU A 540 -0.19 -12.48 26.32
C LEU A 540 -1.24 -13.18 27.23
N PRO A 541 -1.43 -12.72 28.48
CA PRO A 541 -2.50 -13.15 29.37
C PRO A 541 -3.91 -12.96 28.75
N ILE A 542 -4.88 -13.74 29.23
CA ILE A 542 -6.18 -14.04 28.56
C ILE A 542 -6.99 -12.84 28.05
N MET A 543 -6.90 -11.66 28.68
CA MET A 543 -7.63 -10.46 28.20
C MET A 543 -7.02 -9.83 26.92
N ASP A 544 -5.85 -10.31 26.49
CA ASP A 544 -5.02 -9.78 25.41
C ASP A 544 -4.72 -10.86 24.33
N GLN A 545 -5.64 -11.81 24.06
CA GLN A 545 -5.38 -13.00 23.19
C GLN A 545 -6.01 -12.98 21.79
N GLY A 546 -6.24 -11.81 21.18
CA GLY A 546 -6.79 -11.72 19.81
C GLY A 546 -8.29 -11.43 19.74
N GLY A 547 -8.89 -10.80 20.75
CA GLY A 547 -10.34 -10.67 20.85
C GLY A 547 -10.95 -9.55 20.01
N VAL A 548 -12.27 -9.66 19.79
CA VAL A 548 -13.13 -8.53 19.41
C VAL A 548 -13.83 -8.05 20.68
N SER A 549 -13.60 -6.81 21.08
CA SER A 549 -14.30 -6.18 22.21
C SER A 549 -15.37 -5.24 21.69
N LEU A 550 -16.65 -5.47 22.01
CA LEU A 550 -17.79 -4.74 21.45
C LEU A 550 -18.76 -4.26 22.54
N GLY A 551 -19.58 -3.27 22.19
CA GLY A 551 -20.79 -2.90 22.93
C GLY A 551 -20.60 -1.85 24.03
N ARG A 552 -19.48 -1.15 24.07
CA ARG A 552 -19.25 -0.12 25.09
C ARG A 552 -20.30 1.01 24.93
N ASP A 553 -21.05 1.30 26.00
CA ASP A 553 -21.95 2.45 26.14
C ASP A 553 -23.03 2.68 25.04
N VAL A 554 -23.96 1.72 24.83
CA VAL A 554 -25.28 1.88 24.16
C VAL A 554 -25.37 1.49 22.67
N MET A 555 -24.34 0.90 22.06
CA MET A 555 -24.44 0.35 20.71
C MET A 555 -24.82 -1.14 20.70
N ASP A 556 -25.84 -1.49 19.93
CA ASP A 556 -26.17 -2.87 19.63
C ASP A 556 -25.32 -3.39 18.47
N TRP A 557 -24.82 -4.62 18.60
CA TRP A 557 -23.99 -5.29 17.61
C TRP A 557 -24.62 -6.61 17.19
N THR A 558 -24.62 -6.89 15.89
CA THR A 558 -24.93 -8.20 15.35
C THR A 558 -23.66 -8.82 14.77
N ILE A 559 -23.30 -10.01 15.24
CA ILE A 559 -22.11 -10.75 14.83
C ILE A 559 -22.57 -12.09 14.27
N ALA A 560 -22.41 -12.25 12.96
CA ALA A 560 -22.86 -13.45 12.26
C ALA A 560 -21.78 -14.01 11.34
N ASN A 561 -21.71 -15.34 11.29
CA ASN A 561 -20.86 -16.08 10.36
C ASN A 561 -19.38 -15.68 10.44
N CYS A 562 -18.90 -15.28 11.61
CA CYS A 562 -17.52 -14.84 11.80
C CYS A 562 -16.63 -15.96 12.35
N VAL A 563 -15.32 -15.81 12.15
CA VAL A 563 -14.28 -16.64 12.78
C VAL A 563 -13.53 -15.73 13.74
N ILE A 564 -13.63 -15.97 15.04
CA ILE A 564 -13.10 -15.04 16.04
C ILE A 564 -12.50 -15.84 17.21
N PRO A 565 -11.39 -15.43 17.84
CA PRO A 565 -10.85 -16.16 18.98
C PRO A 565 -11.83 -16.12 20.16
N PHE A 566 -12.25 -14.92 20.53
CA PHE A 566 -13.31 -14.69 21.49
C PHE A 566 -13.97 -13.33 21.27
N ILE A 567 -15.20 -13.20 21.77
CA ILE A 567 -15.96 -11.95 21.75
C ILE A 567 -16.10 -11.48 23.20
N ASN A 568 -15.58 -10.29 23.50
CA ASN A 568 -15.69 -9.65 24.80
C ASN A 568 -16.84 -8.65 24.78
N GLU A 569 -17.86 -8.92 25.59
CA GLU A 569 -19.09 -8.14 25.66
C GLU A 569 -18.93 -7.07 26.75
N THR A 570 -18.65 -5.84 26.32
CA THR A 570 -18.33 -4.73 27.24
C THR A 570 -19.55 -3.84 27.56
N GLY A 571 -20.70 -4.12 26.94
CA GLY A 571 -21.99 -3.45 27.14
C GLY A 571 -22.94 -3.70 25.95
N GLY A 572 -24.05 -2.94 25.87
CA GLY A 572 -25.00 -3.01 24.75
C GLY A 572 -25.70 -4.36 24.58
N THR A 573 -26.52 -4.53 23.55
CA THR A 573 -27.03 -5.85 23.14
C THR A 573 -26.14 -6.41 22.04
N ILE A 574 -25.54 -7.57 22.28
CA ILE A 574 -24.69 -8.24 21.28
C ILE A 574 -25.40 -9.51 20.82
N ASN A 575 -25.96 -9.45 19.62
CA ASN A 575 -26.65 -10.55 18.96
C ASN A 575 -25.62 -11.42 18.22
N ARG A 576 -25.30 -12.58 18.78
CA ARG A 576 -24.31 -13.51 18.23
C ARG A 576 -25.01 -14.71 17.60
N SER A 577 -24.60 -15.10 16.40
CA SER A 577 -25.18 -16.27 15.72
C SER A 577 -24.22 -16.92 14.74
N ASN A 578 -24.12 -18.24 14.81
CA ASN A 578 -23.43 -19.06 13.80
C ASN A 578 -21.96 -18.65 13.56
N ASN A 579 -21.25 -18.33 14.64
CA ASN A 579 -19.83 -18.00 14.61
C ASN A 579 -18.98 -19.23 14.95
N ILE A 580 -17.75 -19.25 14.45
CA ILE A 580 -16.71 -20.18 14.88
C ILE A 580 -15.79 -19.46 15.86
N LEU A 581 -15.71 -19.98 17.08
CA LEU A 581 -14.82 -19.48 18.12
C LEU A 581 -13.55 -20.33 18.19
N THR A 582 -12.38 -19.71 18.21
CA THR A 582 -11.10 -20.47 18.27
C THR A 582 -10.46 -20.51 19.65
N ASN A 583 -11.11 -19.98 20.68
CA ASN A 583 -10.71 -20.06 22.08
C ASN A 583 -11.89 -20.53 22.95
N ALA A 584 -11.68 -21.59 23.72
CA ALA A 584 -12.72 -22.31 24.46
C ALA A 584 -13.13 -21.69 25.81
N SER A 585 -12.54 -20.57 26.20
CA SER A 585 -12.72 -19.99 27.54
C SER A 585 -14.00 -19.17 27.73
N VAL A 586 -14.79 -18.92 26.68
CA VAL A 586 -16.05 -18.14 26.78
C VAL A 586 -17.24 -19.07 26.63
N ALA A 587 -18.20 -19.00 27.56
CA ALA A 587 -19.45 -19.76 27.51
C ALA A 587 -20.21 -19.37 26.23
N GLY A 588 -20.21 -20.27 25.24
CA GLY A 588 -20.78 -20.02 23.93
C GLY A 588 -22.30 -19.89 23.96
N ASN A 589 -22.84 -19.07 23.06
CA ASN A 589 -24.22 -19.19 22.63
C ASN A 589 -24.40 -20.58 21.98
N VAL A 590 -25.55 -21.23 22.17
CA VAL A 590 -25.81 -22.59 21.65
C VAL A 590 -25.68 -22.73 20.12
N SER A 591 -25.66 -21.62 19.38
CA SER A 591 -25.47 -21.58 17.93
C SER A 591 -24.01 -21.42 17.49
N GLU A 592 -23.06 -21.24 18.41
CA GLU A 592 -21.64 -21.07 18.08
C GLU A 592 -20.87 -22.38 18.25
N VAL A 593 -19.86 -22.58 17.39
CA VAL A 593 -19.00 -23.75 17.46
C VAL A 593 -17.62 -23.31 17.92
N THR A 594 -17.16 -23.87 19.03
CA THR A 594 -15.80 -23.70 19.50
C THR A 594 -14.92 -24.81 18.93
N VAL A 595 -13.84 -24.44 18.26
CA VAL A 595 -12.86 -25.36 17.67
C VAL A 595 -11.44 -24.96 18.10
N ASN A 596 -10.50 -25.90 18.04
CA ASN A 596 -9.10 -25.51 18.14
C ASN A 596 -8.70 -24.77 16.86
N ARG A 597 -7.93 -23.68 16.98
CA ARG A 597 -7.42 -22.94 15.81
C ARG A 597 -6.63 -23.84 14.84
N THR A 598 -5.96 -24.88 15.35
CA THR A 598 -5.22 -25.85 14.52
C THR A 598 -6.11 -26.75 13.68
N ASP A 599 -7.39 -26.84 14.01
CA ASP A 599 -8.37 -27.65 13.26
C ASP A 599 -9.02 -26.85 12.13
N LEU A 600 -8.79 -25.54 12.08
CA LEU A 600 -9.37 -24.65 11.07
C LEU A 600 -8.45 -24.40 9.88
N HIS A 601 -7.14 -24.32 10.12
CA HIS A 601 -6.19 -23.88 9.11
C HIS A 601 -5.04 -24.87 8.96
N THR A 602 -4.53 -24.97 7.73
CA THR A 602 -3.42 -25.88 7.38
C THR A 602 -2.14 -25.56 8.17
N ASN A 603 -1.87 -24.28 8.43
CA ASN A 603 -0.72 -23.87 9.24
C ASN A 603 -0.96 -22.49 9.91
N PRO A 604 -1.76 -22.43 10.99
CA PRO A 604 -2.10 -21.17 11.65
C PRO A 604 -0.88 -20.48 12.27
N ASP A 605 0.16 -21.23 12.65
CA ASP A 605 1.40 -20.67 13.24
C ASP A 605 2.24 -19.92 12.21
N LYS A 606 2.05 -20.24 10.92
CA LYS A 606 2.65 -19.48 9.81
C LYS A 606 1.69 -18.50 9.18
N TYR A 607 0.53 -18.23 9.80
CA TYR A 607 -0.50 -17.37 9.23
C TYR A 607 -0.89 -17.82 7.81
N GLN A 608 -0.79 -19.14 7.55
CA GLN A 608 -1.30 -19.74 6.32
C GLN A 608 -2.73 -20.15 6.60
N PHE A 609 -3.62 -19.45 5.93
CA PHE A 609 -4.99 -19.30 6.33
C PHE A 609 -5.98 -20.04 5.45
N GLU A 610 -5.46 -20.96 4.64
CA GLU A 610 -6.26 -21.89 3.89
C GLU A 610 -7.09 -22.74 4.87
N ALA A 611 -8.39 -22.81 4.62
CA ALA A 611 -9.27 -23.66 5.41
C ALA A 611 -8.80 -25.12 5.29
N GLU A 612 -8.53 -25.76 6.42
CA GLU A 612 -8.16 -27.18 6.45
C GLU A 612 -9.31 -28.01 5.87
N LEU A 613 -8.97 -29.00 5.03
CA LEU A 613 -9.99 -29.83 4.38
C LEU A 613 -10.81 -30.57 5.45
N GLY A 614 -12.13 -30.41 5.42
CA GLY A 614 -13.03 -30.98 6.43
C GLY A 614 -13.14 -30.18 7.74
N SER A 615 -12.51 -29.01 7.84
CA SER A 615 -12.71 -28.10 8.97
C SER A 615 -14.14 -27.57 9.06
N ALA A 616 -14.47 -26.98 10.22
CA ALA A 616 -15.76 -26.31 10.43
C ALA A 616 -16.01 -25.18 9.41
N LEU A 617 -14.97 -24.52 8.90
CA LEU A 617 -15.08 -23.50 7.85
C LEU A 617 -15.72 -24.02 6.56
N ASN A 618 -15.47 -25.28 6.24
CA ASN A 618 -15.92 -25.92 5.00
C ASN A 618 -17.23 -26.69 5.16
N SER A 619 -17.65 -26.98 6.38
CA SER A 619 -18.80 -27.85 6.66
C SER A 619 -20.02 -27.12 7.22
N MET A 620 -19.83 -25.91 7.76
CA MET A 620 -20.93 -25.10 8.29
C MET A 620 -21.54 -24.21 7.21
N THR A 621 -22.87 -24.22 7.12
CA THR A 621 -23.63 -23.21 6.37
C THR A 621 -23.88 -22.02 7.28
N GLY A 622 -23.49 -20.84 6.84
CA GLY A 622 -23.74 -19.56 7.47
C GLY A 622 -25.23 -19.21 7.53
N LEU A 623 -25.57 -18.31 8.43
CA LEU A 623 -26.90 -17.74 8.61
C LEU A 623 -27.26 -16.91 7.39
N ASN A 624 -28.50 -17.02 6.92
CA ASN A 624 -29.04 -16.16 5.87
C ASN A 624 -29.07 -14.70 6.35
N ILE A 625 -28.37 -13.85 5.62
CA ILE A 625 -28.25 -12.40 5.87
C ILE A 625 -28.65 -11.57 4.65
N ASN A 626 -29.38 -12.18 3.71
CA ASN A 626 -29.85 -11.49 2.51
C ASN A 626 -30.72 -10.27 2.83
N GLY A 627 -31.50 -10.32 3.91
CA GLY A 627 -32.28 -9.18 4.41
C GLY A 627 -31.38 -7.98 4.74
N LEU A 628 -30.37 -8.20 5.58
CA LEU A 628 -29.39 -7.17 5.95
C LEU A 628 -28.67 -6.59 4.72
N ILE A 629 -28.21 -7.44 3.80
CA ILE A 629 -27.55 -6.98 2.58
C ILE A 629 -28.49 -6.12 1.73
N THR A 630 -29.75 -6.52 1.59
CA THR A 630 -30.76 -5.74 0.86
C THR A 630 -31.03 -4.38 1.52
N ASP A 631 -31.05 -4.35 2.86
CA ASP A 631 -31.22 -3.10 3.62
C ASP A 631 -30.02 -2.17 3.40
N LEU A 632 -28.79 -2.69 3.44
CA LEU A 632 -27.58 -1.93 3.12
C LEU A 632 -27.60 -1.40 1.68
N GLU A 633 -27.95 -2.23 0.69
CA GLU A 633 -28.08 -1.82 -0.72
C GLU A 633 -29.18 -0.75 -0.92
N THR A 634 -30.19 -0.73 -0.05
CA THR A 634 -31.23 0.32 -0.04
C THR A 634 -30.70 1.63 0.53
N VAL A 635 -29.88 1.57 1.59
CA VAL A 635 -29.23 2.75 2.19
C VAL A 635 -28.13 3.32 1.28
N PHE A 636 -27.45 2.46 0.53
CA PHE A 636 -26.37 2.79 -0.39
C PHE A 636 -26.76 2.44 -1.84
N PRO A 637 -27.66 3.22 -2.46
CA PRO A 637 -28.17 2.90 -3.79
C PRO A 637 -27.03 2.86 -4.83
N GLY A 638 -27.08 1.83 -5.68
CA GLY A 638 -26.09 1.61 -6.74
C GLY A 638 -24.83 0.87 -6.28
N GLU A 639 -24.76 0.49 -5.01
CA GLU A 639 -23.65 -0.28 -4.44
C GLU A 639 -24.07 -1.73 -4.25
N SER A 640 -23.17 -2.67 -4.55
CA SER A 640 -23.43 -4.11 -4.38
C SER A 640 -22.49 -4.67 -3.33
N PHE A 641 -23.07 -5.16 -2.23
CA PHE A 641 -22.31 -5.78 -1.15
C PHE A 641 -22.24 -7.31 -1.30
N ARG A 642 -22.63 -7.83 -2.47
CA ARG A 642 -22.72 -9.28 -2.79
C ARG A 642 -21.43 -9.83 -3.37
N LYS A 643 -20.31 -9.46 -2.76
CA LYS A 643 -18.97 -9.82 -3.22
C LYS A 643 -18.14 -10.36 -2.06
N ASP A 644 -17.54 -11.52 -2.26
CA ASP A 644 -16.66 -12.17 -1.28
C ASP A 644 -15.28 -11.49 -1.22
N ILE A 645 -14.39 -11.95 -0.33
CA ILE A 645 -13.05 -11.36 -0.14
C ILE A 645 -12.16 -11.33 -1.40
N ALA A 646 -12.44 -12.18 -2.39
CA ALA A 646 -11.73 -12.24 -3.66
C ALA A 646 -12.44 -11.43 -4.78
N GLY A 647 -13.50 -10.69 -4.44
CA GLY A 647 -14.30 -9.92 -5.39
C GLY A 647 -15.24 -10.76 -6.26
N ARG A 648 -15.48 -12.03 -5.92
CA ARG A 648 -16.39 -12.93 -6.63
C ARG A 648 -17.82 -12.73 -6.15
N ASP A 649 -18.81 -13.07 -6.99
CA ASP A 649 -20.21 -13.04 -6.58
C ASP A 649 -20.44 -13.93 -5.35
N TRP A 650 -21.18 -13.39 -4.39
CA TRP A 650 -21.44 -14.00 -3.10
C TRP A 650 -22.95 -14.06 -2.84
N ASP A 651 -23.44 -15.24 -2.46
CA ASP A 651 -24.84 -15.43 -2.06
C ASP A 651 -25.02 -15.24 -0.53
N PRO A 652 -25.65 -14.15 -0.08
CA PRO A 652 -25.91 -13.92 1.34
C PRO A 652 -27.06 -14.78 1.90
N SER A 653 -27.78 -15.56 1.07
CA SER A 653 -28.86 -16.43 1.53
C SER A 653 -28.37 -17.76 2.13
N ALA A 654 -27.16 -18.19 1.74
CA ALA A 654 -26.48 -19.37 2.24
C ALA A 654 -24.95 -19.14 2.31
N PRO A 655 -24.49 -18.15 3.09
CA PRO A 655 -23.08 -17.81 3.10
C PRO A 655 -22.25 -18.91 3.77
N GLY A 656 -20.93 -18.96 3.54
CA GLY A 656 -20.02 -19.70 4.40
C GLY A 656 -19.72 -18.95 5.70
N ILE A 657 -18.88 -19.53 6.57
CA ILE A 657 -18.42 -18.87 7.80
C ILE A 657 -17.00 -18.31 7.61
N GLY A 658 -16.87 -17.00 7.80
CA GLY A 658 -15.65 -16.24 7.58
C GLY A 658 -15.42 -15.90 6.10
N PRO A 659 -14.37 -15.12 5.81
CA PRO A 659 -14.10 -14.63 4.47
C PRO A 659 -13.58 -15.73 3.51
N TYR A 660 -13.10 -16.86 4.05
CA TYR A 660 -12.45 -17.95 3.29
C TYR A 660 -13.13 -19.32 3.42
N ALA A 661 -14.42 -19.38 3.76
CA ALA A 661 -15.15 -20.65 3.70
C ALA A 661 -15.02 -21.26 2.29
N GLY A 662 -14.66 -22.56 2.20
CA GLY A 662 -14.30 -23.21 0.95
C GLY A 662 -15.46 -23.35 -0.04
N ASP A 663 -15.10 -23.41 -1.34
CA ASP A 663 -15.99 -23.61 -2.49
C ASP A 663 -17.36 -22.91 -2.34
N TRP A 664 -17.33 -21.59 -2.19
CA TRP A 664 -18.49 -20.76 -2.51
C TRP A 664 -19.04 -21.24 -3.85
N PRO A 665 -20.35 -21.54 -3.99
CA PRO A 665 -20.92 -21.88 -5.28
C PRO A 665 -20.64 -20.70 -6.22
N ILE A 666 -19.58 -20.82 -7.02
CA ILE A 666 -19.22 -19.79 -7.99
C ILE A 666 -20.37 -19.79 -8.98
N VAL A 667 -21.13 -18.70 -9.00
CA VAL A 667 -22.01 -18.44 -10.13
C VAL A 667 -21.06 -18.16 -11.28
N GLU A 668 -20.84 -19.15 -12.16
CA GLU A 668 -20.01 -18.99 -13.36
C GLU A 668 -20.68 -17.98 -14.32
N GLY A 669 -20.45 -16.71 -14.07
CA GLY A 669 -20.65 -15.62 -15.01
C GLY A 669 -19.29 -15.05 -15.41
N PRO A 670 -19.13 -14.49 -16.61
CA PRO A 670 -17.94 -13.74 -16.95
C PRO A 670 -17.72 -12.64 -15.89
N PRO A 671 -16.48 -12.39 -15.43
CA PRO A 671 -16.20 -11.29 -14.53
C PRO A 671 -16.78 -10.00 -15.15
N PRO A 672 -17.52 -9.18 -14.38
CA PRO A 672 -17.99 -7.92 -14.92
C PRO A 672 -16.79 -7.12 -15.45
N SER A 673 -16.95 -6.52 -16.63
CA SER A 673 -16.08 -5.44 -17.08
C SER A 673 -15.85 -4.46 -15.92
N PRO A 674 -14.68 -3.80 -15.80
CA PRO A 674 -14.57 -2.62 -14.94
C PRO A 674 -15.81 -1.76 -15.16
N ASP A 675 -16.46 -1.46 -14.05
CA ASP A 675 -17.85 -1.10 -13.92
C ASP A 675 -18.33 -0.09 -15.01
N PRO A 676 -19.29 -0.46 -15.89
CA PRO A 676 -19.89 0.50 -16.83
C PRO A 676 -20.68 1.62 -16.12
N ALA A 677 -20.82 1.58 -14.79
CA ALA A 677 -21.43 2.63 -14.00
C ALA A 677 -20.63 3.94 -13.95
N GLN A 678 -19.49 4.08 -14.62
CA GLN A 678 -18.81 5.38 -14.72
C GLN A 678 -19.76 6.44 -15.33
N GLY A 679 -20.49 6.10 -16.41
CA GLY A 679 -21.50 7.00 -16.99
C GLY A 679 -22.71 7.26 -16.09
N ALA A 680 -23.17 6.28 -15.32
CA ALA A 680 -24.31 6.44 -14.40
C ALA A 680 -23.93 7.22 -13.12
N ARG A 681 -22.69 7.05 -12.64
CA ARG A 681 -22.12 7.77 -11.50
C ARG A 681 -21.79 9.21 -11.85
N ASP A 682 -21.21 9.46 -13.02
CA ASP A 682 -21.00 10.82 -13.54
C ASP A 682 -22.34 11.54 -13.73
N THR A 683 -23.39 10.80 -14.11
CA THR A 683 -24.77 11.31 -14.17
C THR A 683 -25.33 11.64 -12.78
N LEU A 684 -25.08 10.81 -11.77
CA LEU A 684 -25.52 11.08 -10.38
C LEU A 684 -24.80 12.29 -9.77
N ILE A 685 -23.48 12.39 -9.95
CA ILE A 685 -22.67 13.54 -9.51
C ILE A 685 -23.12 14.80 -10.25
N SER A 686 -23.35 14.71 -11.57
CA SER A 686 -23.88 15.82 -12.36
C SER A 686 -25.29 16.23 -11.91
N ALA A 687 -26.16 15.28 -11.54
CA ALA A 687 -27.50 15.56 -11.04
C ALA A 687 -27.47 16.21 -9.64
N LEU A 688 -26.59 15.77 -8.75
CA LEU A 688 -26.36 16.38 -7.45
C LEU A 688 -25.86 17.82 -7.60
N ASN A 689 -24.87 18.04 -8.47
CA ASN A 689 -24.30 19.36 -8.75
C ASN A 689 -25.29 20.30 -9.46
N ALA A 690 -26.12 19.78 -10.37
CA ALA A 690 -27.09 20.58 -11.13
C ALA A 690 -28.33 20.99 -10.31
N SER A 691 -28.68 20.24 -9.26
CA SER A 691 -29.93 20.46 -8.53
C SER A 691 -29.97 21.77 -7.72
N GLY A 692 -28.81 22.32 -7.30
CA GLY A 692 -28.74 23.59 -6.56
C GLY A 692 -29.51 23.64 -5.22
N THR A 693 -30.24 22.59 -4.86
CA THR A 693 -31.08 22.51 -3.67
C THR A 693 -30.30 21.89 -2.53
N GLY A 694 -29.84 22.75 -1.61
CA GLY A 694 -29.10 22.37 -0.42
C GLY A 694 -29.95 21.63 0.60
N SER A 695 -30.19 20.33 0.40
CA SER A 695 -30.38 19.34 1.46
C SER A 695 -30.64 17.97 0.83
N TYR A 696 -29.78 16.99 1.10
CA TYR A 696 -30.00 15.58 0.72
C TYR A 696 -31.34 15.03 1.26
N ASN A 697 -31.92 15.66 2.30
CA ASN A 697 -33.22 15.27 2.88
C ASN A 697 -34.41 15.50 1.95
N ASP A 698 -34.32 16.39 0.95
CA ASP A 698 -35.43 16.65 0.02
C ASP A 698 -35.46 15.66 -1.15
N LEU A 699 -34.29 15.13 -1.55
CA LEU A 699 -34.16 14.11 -2.59
C LEU A 699 -34.65 12.73 -2.12
N SER A 700 -34.39 12.36 -0.85
CA SER A 700 -34.91 11.09 -0.30
C SER A 700 -36.44 11.09 -0.18
N LYS A 701 -37.07 12.26 -0.10
CA LYS A 701 -38.53 12.40 -0.15
C LYS A 701 -39.09 12.25 -1.55
N ALA A 702 -38.45 12.84 -2.56
CA ALA A 702 -38.90 12.76 -3.95
C ALA A 702 -38.82 11.35 -4.55
N VAL A 703 -37.84 10.53 -4.13
CA VAL A 703 -37.69 9.14 -4.58
C VAL A 703 -38.72 8.21 -3.94
N ASN A 704 -39.21 8.51 -2.74
CA ASN A 704 -40.21 7.70 -2.04
C ASN A 704 -41.64 7.86 -2.59
N ASP A 705 -41.94 8.92 -3.37
CA ASP A 705 -43.29 9.20 -3.86
C ASP A 705 -43.53 8.79 -5.34
N GLY A 706 -42.61 8.04 -5.95
CA GLY A 706 -42.86 7.27 -7.17
C GLY A 706 -43.31 8.05 -8.41
N THR A 707 -43.09 9.37 -8.48
CA THR A 707 -43.57 10.19 -9.60
C THR A 707 -42.48 11.13 -10.11
N PHE A 708 -41.85 10.79 -11.24
CA PHE A 708 -41.07 11.75 -12.02
C PHE A 708 -42.03 12.58 -12.89
N ILE A 709 -42.25 13.84 -12.52
CA ILE A 709 -42.78 14.86 -13.44
C ILE A 709 -41.58 15.69 -13.90
N ALA A 710 -41.18 15.52 -15.16
CA ALA A 710 -40.27 16.46 -15.80
C ALA A 710 -41.00 17.80 -15.97
N ILE A 711 -40.61 18.81 -15.18
CA ILE A 711 -40.96 20.20 -15.46
C ILE A 711 -39.85 20.74 -16.35
N ASP A 712 -40.13 20.82 -17.65
CA ASP A 712 -39.40 21.67 -18.57
C ASP A 712 -39.76 23.12 -18.24
N ASP A 713 -38.81 23.85 -17.64
CA ASP A 713 -38.91 25.28 -17.42
C ASP A 713 -37.88 26.01 -18.29
N SER A 714 -38.12 26.01 -19.61
CA SER A 714 -37.48 26.96 -20.53
C SER A 714 -38.39 27.40 -21.68
N ALA A 715 -39.57 27.93 -21.35
CA ALA A 715 -40.35 28.72 -22.29
C ALA A 715 -40.01 30.20 -22.19
N ASN A 716 -39.31 30.76 -23.20
CA ASN A 716 -39.60 32.11 -23.71
C ASN A 716 -39.02 32.36 -25.13
N ASN A 717 -39.94 32.36 -26.11
CA ASN A 717 -40.04 33.15 -27.35
C ASN A 717 -38.82 33.32 -28.30
N ASN A 718 -38.87 32.71 -29.50
CA ASN A 718 -39.53 33.30 -30.69
C ASN A 718 -39.39 32.41 -31.95
N ALA A 719 -40.51 32.25 -32.65
CA ALA A 719 -40.73 31.91 -34.07
C ALA A 719 -39.56 31.37 -34.94
N PHE A 720 -39.73 30.16 -35.49
CA PHE A 720 -39.77 29.94 -36.94
C PHE A 720 -40.45 28.60 -37.29
N THR A 721 -41.13 28.61 -38.43
CA THR A 721 -42.08 27.64 -38.99
C THR A 721 -41.47 26.37 -39.61
N GLN A 722 -42.19 25.26 -39.43
CA GLN A 722 -42.47 24.13 -40.34
C GLN A 722 -41.34 23.29 -40.99
N ALA A 723 -41.50 21.97 -40.80
CA ALA A 723 -41.55 20.88 -41.79
C ALA A 723 -40.47 19.78 -41.69
N GLY A 724 -40.93 18.52 -41.59
CA GLY A 724 -40.22 17.33 -42.08
C GLY A 724 -39.91 16.25 -41.04
N PRO A 725 -40.44 15.02 -41.18
CA PRO A 725 -40.06 13.87 -40.37
C PRO A 725 -38.97 13.08 -41.10
N GLU A 726 -37.73 13.08 -40.61
CA GLU A 726 -36.75 12.06 -41.04
C GLU A 726 -35.54 11.96 -40.11
N LYS A 727 -35.19 10.71 -39.80
CA LYS A 727 -33.91 10.20 -39.28
C LYS A 727 -33.66 10.32 -37.77
N GLN A 728 -34.05 9.27 -37.06
CA GLN A 728 -33.28 8.79 -35.92
C GLN A 728 -31.96 8.18 -36.42
N PRO A 729 -30.81 8.39 -35.75
CA PRO A 729 -29.62 7.60 -36.02
C PRO A 729 -29.75 6.24 -35.34
N VAL A 730 -29.92 5.21 -36.16
CA VAL A 730 -29.62 3.81 -35.85
C VAL A 730 -28.10 3.70 -35.72
N ILE A 731 -27.59 3.30 -34.56
CA ILE A 731 -26.21 2.84 -34.41
C ILE A 731 -26.23 1.34 -34.74
N GLU A 732 -26.08 1.03 -36.03
CA GLU A 732 -25.71 -0.29 -36.53
C GLU A 732 -24.18 -0.34 -36.56
N ALA A 733 -23.59 -1.27 -35.81
CA ALA A 733 -22.18 -1.63 -35.92
C ALA A 733 -22.08 -2.89 -36.77
N ASP A 734 -21.82 -2.72 -38.07
CA ASP A 734 -21.48 -3.80 -38.98
C ASP A 734 -19.96 -3.85 -39.21
N GLY A 735 -19.41 -5.06 -39.03
CA GLY A 735 -18.53 -5.69 -40.02
C GLY A 735 -17.06 -5.26 -40.10
N ILE A 736 -16.20 -6.02 -39.41
CA ILE A 736 -14.92 -6.43 -40.01
C ILE A 736 -14.81 -7.96 -39.88
N GLU A 737 -15.06 -8.63 -40.99
CA GLU A 737 -14.69 -10.01 -41.28
C GLU A 737 -13.30 -9.95 -41.95
N LEU A 738 -12.27 -10.50 -41.32
CA LEU A 738 -10.95 -10.65 -41.96
C LEU A 738 -10.86 -12.06 -42.56
N ASP A 739 -11.06 -12.12 -43.87
CA ASP A 739 -10.86 -13.31 -44.69
C ASP A 739 -9.36 -13.55 -44.91
N GLY A 740 -8.96 -14.82 -45.05
CA GLY A 740 -7.56 -15.23 -45.04
C GLY A 740 -6.74 -14.67 -46.21
N GLY A 741 -5.60 -14.02 -45.92
CA GLY A 741 -4.55 -13.90 -46.93
C GLY A 741 -3.54 -12.75 -46.89
N ASP A 742 -3.66 -11.74 -46.03
CA ASP A 742 -2.80 -10.55 -46.17
C ASP A 742 -1.54 -10.54 -45.31
N LYS A 743 -0.39 -10.33 -45.97
CA LYS A 743 0.95 -10.17 -45.39
C LYS A 743 1.30 -8.69 -45.26
N ILE A 744 1.62 -8.23 -44.05
CA ILE A 744 2.30 -6.94 -43.83
C ILE A 744 3.81 -7.23 -43.74
N THR A 745 4.58 -6.67 -44.67
CA THR A 745 6.04 -6.76 -44.66
C THR A 745 6.59 -5.40 -44.25
N GLN A 746 7.13 -5.28 -43.04
CA GLN A 746 7.94 -4.13 -42.65
C GLN A 746 9.25 -4.64 -42.04
N ALA A 747 10.36 -4.31 -42.70
CA ALA A 747 11.70 -4.71 -42.30
C ALA A 747 12.19 -3.80 -41.16
N ILE A 748 12.59 -4.40 -40.03
CA ILE A 748 13.39 -3.76 -39.00
C ILE A 748 14.78 -4.42 -39.08
N ALA A 749 15.77 -3.67 -39.55
CA ALA A 749 17.15 -4.12 -39.62
C ALA A 749 17.85 -3.84 -38.28
N GLY A 750 18.55 -4.86 -37.75
CA GLY A 750 19.57 -4.69 -36.72
C GLY A 750 19.14 -4.96 -35.27
N GLY A 751 18.80 -6.21 -34.95
CA GLY A 751 18.69 -6.69 -33.57
C GLY A 751 18.75 -8.21 -33.49
N VAL A 752 19.52 -8.76 -32.56
CA VAL A 752 19.47 -10.17 -32.19
C VAL A 752 18.21 -10.36 -31.34
N PHE A 753 17.27 -11.19 -31.80
CA PHE A 753 16.08 -11.55 -31.02
C PHE A 753 16.14 -13.02 -30.61
N THR A 754 15.94 -13.27 -29.32
CA THR A 754 15.65 -14.62 -28.80
C THR A 754 14.16 -14.88 -28.99
N VAL A 755 13.80 -15.83 -29.87
CA VAL A 755 12.43 -16.28 -30.02
C VAL A 755 12.22 -17.54 -29.20
N VAL A 756 11.40 -17.46 -28.15
CA VAL A 756 10.95 -18.63 -27.38
C VAL A 756 9.57 -19.04 -27.89
N PHE A 757 9.48 -20.18 -28.58
CA PHE A 757 8.19 -20.78 -28.92
C PHE A 757 7.75 -21.78 -27.84
N ALA A 758 6.57 -21.58 -27.28
CA ALA A 758 5.89 -22.56 -26.44
C ALA A 758 4.73 -23.19 -27.24
N PHE A 759 4.75 -24.51 -27.43
CA PHE A 759 3.66 -25.23 -28.09
C PHE A 759 2.74 -25.90 -27.07
N THR A 760 1.44 -25.67 -27.20
CA THR A 760 0.37 -26.32 -26.42
C THR A 760 0.16 -27.77 -26.85
N LYS A 761 -0.12 -28.67 -25.89
CA LYS A 761 -0.63 -30.01 -26.16
C LYS A 761 -2.16 -29.97 -26.32
N GLY A 762 -2.63 -29.79 -27.55
CA GLY A 762 -4.03 -29.98 -27.94
C GLY A 762 -4.09 -30.31 -29.42
N GLY A 763 -4.63 -31.48 -29.76
CA GLY A 763 -4.60 -32.01 -31.13
C GLY A 763 -5.34 -31.12 -32.13
N PHE A 764 -4.60 -30.51 -33.05
CA PHE A 764 -5.09 -30.08 -34.35
C PHE A 764 -4.08 -30.50 -35.42
N ALA A 765 -4.58 -31.12 -36.49
CA ALA A 765 -3.81 -31.36 -37.69
C ALA A 765 -3.58 -30.03 -38.40
N ILE A 766 -2.34 -29.54 -38.43
CA ILE A 766 -1.95 -28.40 -39.26
C ILE A 766 -1.28 -28.96 -40.53
N SER A 767 -2.01 -28.92 -41.64
CA SER A 767 -1.41 -28.97 -42.97
C SER A 767 -1.09 -27.54 -43.40
N GLY A 768 0.18 -27.17 -43.39
CA GLY A 768 0.63 -25.87 -43.90
C GLY A 768 2.05 -25.55 -43.47
N LYS A 769 3.01 -25.76 -44.36
CA LYS A 769 4.41 -25.34 -44.16
C LYS A 769 4.51 -23.84 -44.45
N THR A 770 4.90 -23.04 -43.46
CA THR A 770 5.53 -21.73 -43.70
C THR A 770 6.87 -21.72 -42.98
N MET A 771 7.94 -21.52 -43.75
CA MET A 771 9.32 -21.41 -43.28
C MET A 771 9.71 -19.93 -43.32
N ILE A 772 10.35 -19.44 -42.26
CA ILE A 772 11.16 -18.22 -42.29
C ILE A 772 12.46 -18.57 -41.54
N SER A 773 13.58 -18.55 -42.25
CA SER A 773 14.92 -18.60 -41.64
C SER A 773 15.77 -17.52 -42.27
N ASP A 774 16.47 -16.77 -41.44
CA ASP A 774 17.71 -16.09 -41.80
C ASP A 774 18.85 -16.73 -40.99
N GLU A 775 20.04 -16.71 -41.56
CA GLU A 775 21.22 -17.54 -41.29
C GLU A 775 21.74 -17.44 -39.84
N ALA A 776 21.30 -18.36 -38.96
CA ALA A 776 22.08 -18.86 -37.83
C ALA A 776 21.46 -20.17 -37.32
N ALA A 777 22.29 -21.19 -37.07
CA ALA A 777 21.89 -22.55 -36.71
C ALA A 777 20.85 -22.60 -35.59
N ALA A 778 19.65 -23.09 -35.90
CA ALA A 778 18.61 -23.37 -34.92
C ALA A 778 18.55 -24.88 -34.67
N VAL A 779 18.58 -25.29 -33.39
CA VAL A 779 18.42 -26.69 -32.98
C VAL A 779 16.95 -26.92 -32.63
N LEU A 780 16.27 -27.78 -33.40
CA LEU A 780 14.88 -28.16 -33.16
C LEU A 780 14.83 -29.49 -32.38
N ILE A 781 14.13 -29.53 -31.24
CA ILE A 781 13.92 -30.76 -30.46
C ILE A 781 12.44 -31.13 -30.52
N ALA A 782 12.11 -32.25 -31.17
CA ALA A 782 10.74 -32.75 -31.29
C ALA A 782 10.56 -34.06 -30.50
N PRO A 783 9.66 -34.13 -29.51
CA PRO A 783 9.35 -35.39 -28.83
C PRO A 783 8.30 -36.20 -29.63
N THR A 784 8.60 -37.48 -29.90
CA THR A 784 7.58 -38.44 -30.34
C THR A 784 6.82 -39.03 -29.13
N SER A 785 5.50 -39.08 -29.22
CA SER A 785 4.56 -39.36 -28.12
C SER A 785 4.81 -40.65 -27.32
N GLY A 786 4.80 -40.55 -25.99
CA GLY A 786 4.71 -41.70 -25.06
C GLY A 786 4.60 -41.26 -23.59
N SER A 787 3.84 -42.00 -22.76
CA SER A 787 3.51 -41.67 -21.37
C SER A 787 4.46 -42.27 -20.33
N SER A 788 4.62 -41.52 -19.22
CA SER A 788 5.15 -41.88 -17.89
C SER A 788 6.63 -42.23 -17.74
N SER A 789 7.28 -41.45 -16.85
CA SER A 789 8.45 -41.73 -16.00
C SER A 789 9.53 -42.67 -16.56
N LEU A 790 10.72 -42.09 -16.77
CA LEU A 790 11.91 -42.57 -17.51
C LEU A 790 11.87 -42.18 -18.99
N LEU A 791 12.92 -41.49 -19.44
CA LEU A 791 13.17 -41.19 -20.85
C LEU A 791 13.31 -42.52 -21.62
N ALA A 792 12.18 -43.06 -22.08
CA ALA A 792 12.11 -44.11 -23.09
C ALA A 792 11.56 -43.57 -24.43
N ALA A 793 11.38 -42.24 -24.55
CA ALA A 793 11.06 -41.61 -25.82
C ALA A 793 12.35 -41.19 -26.53
N THR A 794 12.54 -41.72 -27.74
CA THR A 794 13.57 -41.32 -28.69
C THR A 794 13.49 -39.81 -28.93
N THR A 795 14.60 -39.11 -28.75
CA THR A 795 14.70 -37.66 -28.99
C THR A 795 15.55 -37.46 -30.23
N THR A 796 15.01 -36.83 -31.27
CA THR A 796 15.76 -36.55 -32.50
C THR A 796 16.24 -35.11 -32.47
N ILE A 797 17.54 -34.90 -32.63
CA ILE A 797 18.14 -33.59 -32.86
C ILE A 797 18.29 -33.41 -34.37
N ILE A 798 17.75 -32.31 -34.90
CA ILE A 798 17.95 -31.92 -36.30
C ILE A 798 18.93 -30.77 -36.33
N ASP A 799 20.10 -31.00 -36.93
CA ASP A 799 21.05 -29.94 -37.24
C ASP A 799 20.63 -29.28 -38.56
N THR A 800 20.24 -28.01 -38.47
CA THR A 800 19.75 -27.24 -39.62
C THR A 800 20.87 -26.76 -40.53
N SER A 801 22.15 -26.89 -40.11
CA SER A 801 23.30 -26.48 -40.90
C SER A 801 23.70 -27.51 -41.98
N ASP A 802 23.38 -28.79 -41.78
CA ASP A 802 23.73 -29.88 -42.70
C ASP A 802 22.57 -30.87 -42.99
N ASN A 803 21.39 -30.65 -42.41
CA ASN A 803 20.21 -31.52 -42.51
C ASN A 803 20.42 -32.95 -41.95
N ASN A 804 21.38 -33.17 -41.05
CA ASN A 804 21.51 -34.46 -40.36
C ASN A 804 20.54 -34.59 -39.19
N GLU A 805 19.88 -35.75 -39.10
CA GLU A 805 19.07 -36.16 -37.96
C GLU A 805 19.86 -37.11 -37.06
N THR A 806 20.12 -36.71 -35.82
CA THR A 806 20.72 -37.60 -34.81
C THR A 806 19.65 -38.07 -33.85
N VAL A 807 19.35 -39.37 -33.89
CA VAL A 807 18.38 -40.00 -32.99
C VAL A 807 19.08 -40.42 -31.71
N CYS A 808 18.73 -39.78 -30.59
CA CYS A 808 19.26 -40.09 -29.27
C CYS A 808 18.27 -40.98 -28.52
N THR A 809 18.73 -42.17 -28.15
CA THR A 809 17.95 -43.18 -27.42
C THR A 809 18.27 -43.18 -25.93
N THR A 810 19.42 -42.61 -25.55
CA THR A 810 19.84 -42.46 -24.15
C THR A 810 20.20 -41.02 -23.82
N ARG A 811 20.15 -40.67 -22.53
CA ARG A 811 20.50 -39.34 -22.03
C ARG A 811 21.96 -38.96 -22.33
N GLY A 812 22.88 -39.93 -22.34
CA GLY A 812 24.29 -39.71 -22.67
C GLY A 812 24.51 -39.38 -24.16
N GLU A 813 23.74 -40.01 -25.05
CA GLU A 813 23.77 -39.72 -26.49
C GLU A 813 23.27 -38.30 -26.79
N LEU A 814 22.22 -37.86 -26.09
CA LEU A 814 21.68 -36.51 -26.25
C LEU A 814 22.72 -35.44 -25.87
N PHE A 815 23.37 -35.60 -24.72
CA PHE A 815 24.40 -34.64 -24.30
C PHE A 815 25.65 -34.68 -25.19
N THR A 816 26.03 -35.85 -25.71
CA THR A 816 27.15 -35.97 -26.65
C THR A 816 26.83 -35.30 -27.99
N ALA A 817 25.60 -35.47 -28.50
CA ALA A 817 25.16 -34.83 -29.74
C ALA A 817 25.07 -33.30 -29.59
N MET A 818 24.60 -32.79 -28.44
CA MET A 818 24.57 -31.34 -28.17
C MET A 818 25.98 -30.73 -28.05
N ASP A 819 26.92 -31.44 -27.43
CA ASP A 819 28.33 -31.03 -27.31
C ASP A 819 29.06 -31.03 -28.67
N GLN A 820 28.66 -31.91 -29.60
CA GLN A 820 29.20 -31.96 -30.96
C GLN A 820 28.62 -30.86 -31.87
N ILE A 821 27.36 -30.47 -31.69
CA ILE A 821 26.67 -29.45 -32.50
C ILE A 821 27.00 -28.03 -32.02
N ALA A 822 27.23 -27.84 -30.71
CA ALA A 822 27.63 -26.57 -30.14
C ALA A 822 28.96 -26.72 -29.42
N GLY A 823 30.05 -26.16 -29.96
CA GLY A 823 31.36 -26.12 -29.31
C GLY A 823 31.40 -25.25 -28.04
N ARG A 824 30.56 -25.51 -27.04
CA ARG A 824 30.32 -24.72 -25.82
C ARG A 824 30.29 -25.63 -24.58
N MET A 825 30.75 -25.12 -23.44
CA MET A 825 30.83 -25.86 -22.17
C MET A 825 29.56 -25.65 -21.32
N ILE A 826 28.91 -26.73 -20.87
CA ILE A 826 27.74 -26.67 -19.98
C ILE A 826 28.21 -26.83 -18.52
N ILE A 827 27.88 -25.87 -17.63
CA ILE A 827 28.16 -25.93 -16.19
C ILE A 827 26.84 -26.14 -15.44
N VAL A 828 26.83 -27.09 -14.50
CA VAL A 828 25.67 -27.38 -13.64
C VAL A 828 26.08 -27.12 -12.19
N VAL A 829 25.32 -26.29 -11.46
CA VAL A 829 25.60 -25.94 -10.06
C VAL A 829 24.71 -26.80 -9.14
N ASP A 830 25.29 -27.34 -8.08
CA ASP A 830 24.60 -28.17 -7.08
C ASP A 830 24.33 -27.35 -5.80
N SER A 831 23.20 -27.62 -5.14
CA SER A 831 22.51 -26.81 -4.12
C SER A 831 23.34 -26.06 -3.06
N LEU A 832 22.82 -24.91 -2.60
CA LEU A 832 23.24 -24.18 -1.39
C LEU A 832 22.55 -24.74 -0.13
N ASP A 833 23.32 -25.14 0.88
CA ASP A 833 22.86 -25.17 2.27
C ASP A 833 23.42 -23.92 2.97
N MET A 834 22.61 -23.29 3.83
CA MET A 834 22.90 -22.00 4.48
C MET A 834 24.06 -22.05 5.50
N SER A 835 24.84 -23.13 5.53
CA SER A 835 26.04 -23.28 6.35
C SER A 835 27.32 -22.72 5.70
N GLY A 836 27.22 -22.06 4.54
CA GLY A 836 28.34 -21.29 3.96
C GLY A 836 29.44 -22.13 3.31
N LYS A 837 29.19 -23.40 2.97
CA LYS A 837 30.12 -24.23 2.20
C LYS A 837 29.55 -24.54 0.82
N ALA A 838 30.04 -23.84 -0.21
CA ALA A 838 29.76 -24.18 -1.60
C ALA A 838 30.66 -25.33 -2.07
N GLY A 839 30.06 -26.41 -2.58
CA GLY A 839 30.76 -27.43 -3.37
C GLY A 839 30.55 -27.15 -4.85
N LEU A 840 31.59 -26.66 -5.54
CA LEU A 840 31.59 -26.50 -7.00
C LEU A 840 32.14 -27.79 -7.64
N ALA A 841 31.30 -28.55 -8.34
CA ALA A 841 31.75 -29.71 -9.11
C ALA A 841 31.90 -29.33 -10.59
N ILE A 842 33.14 -29.28 -11.08
CA ILE A 842 33.45 -29.10 -12.52
C ILE A 842 33.84 -30.45 -13.08
N GLY A 843 32.95 -31.08 -13.85
CA GLY A 843 33.21 -32.37 -14.49
C GLY A 843 33.39 -32.24 -16.00
N ARG A 844 34.54 -32.70 -16.52
CA ARG A 844 34.66 -33.13 -17.93
C ARG A 844 34.52 -34.65 -17.97
N GLY A 845 33.37 -35.14 -18.45
CA GLY A 845 33.18 -36.53 -18.83
C GLY A 845 32.84 -37.52 -17.69
N THR A 846 31.83 -38.35 -17.99
CA THR A 846 31.52 -39.72 -17.51
C THR A 846 31.24 -40.04 -16.03
N SER A 847 31.22 -39.11 -15.07
CA SER A 847 30.77 -39.44 -13.71
C SER A 847 29.28 -39.15 -13.45
N ASN A 848 28.54 -40.19 -13.05
CA ASN A 848 27.13 -40.12 -12.63
C ASN A 848 26.98 -39.28 -11.34
N VAL A 849 26.45 -38.07 -11.44
CA VAL A 849 25.98 -37.28 -10.29
C VAL A 849 24.46 -37.42 -10.18
N ARG A 850 23.95 -37.81 -9.01
CA ARG A 850 22.50 -37.94 -8.72
C ARG A 850 22.08 -36.83 -7.75
N GLY A 851 21.31 -35.86 -8.23
CA GLY A 851 20.67 -34.80 -7.43
C GLY A 851 19.42 -34.25 -8.12
N ARG A 852 18.50 -33.63 -7.37
CA ARG A 852 17.37 -32.84 -7.90
C ARG A 852 17.83 -31.39 -8.05
N TYR A 853 17.73 -30.84 -9.26
CA TYR A 853 18.17 -29.49 -9.58
C TYR A 853 16.98 -28.52 -9.57
N HIS A 854 17.15 -27.34 -8.99
CA HIS A 854 16.11 -26.30 -8.95
C HIS A 854 16.31 -25.22 -10.03
N GLU A 855 17.53 -24.99 -10.54
CA GLU A 855 17.83 -23.96 -11.56
C GLU A 855 18.95 -24.40 -12.53
N ILE A 856 18.91 -23.90 -13.77
CA ILE A 856 19.95 -24.07 -14.80
C ILE A 856 20.26 -22.70 -15.40
N ALA A 857 21.53 -22.28 -15.37
CA ALA A 857 22.02 -21.10 -16.07
C ALA A 857 22.91 -21.51 -17.24
N VAL A 858 22.71 -20.91 -18.42
CA VAL A 858 23.56 -21.09 -19.61
C VAL A 858 24.26 -19.77 -19.86
N LEU A 859 25.60 -19.77 -19.83
CA LEU A 859 26.43 -18.59 -20.06
C LEU A 859 27.16 -18.70 -21.40
N ASP A 860 27.29 -17.57 -22.10
CA ASP A 860 28.09 -17.48 -23.32
C ASP A 860 29.60 -17.53 -22.98
N GLN A 861 30.37 -18.31 -23.74
CA GLN A 861 31.81 -18.46 -23.56
C GLN A 861 32.56 -17.13 -23.73
N ALA A 862 32.02 -16.19 -24.52
CA ALA A 862 32.62 -14.87 -24.68
C ALA A 862 32.50 -13.99 -23.41
N ALA A 863 31.53 -14.29 -22.52
CA ALA A 863 31.34 -13.56 -21.25
C ALA A 863 32.22 -14.10 -20.11
N LEU A 864 32.87 -15.25 -20.31
CA LEU A 864 33.77 -15.86 -19.34
C LEU A 864 35.21 -15.55 -19.77
N GLY A 865 35.93 -14.76 -18.97
CA GLY A 865 37.38 -14.59 -19.16
C GLY A 865 38.08 -15.95 -19.23
N SER A 866 39.25 -16.00 -19.88
CA SER A 866 39.95 -17.27 -20.17
C SER A 866 40.47 -18.03 -18.95
N ASP A 867 40.30 -17.50 -17.74
CA ASP A 867 40.69 -18.14 -16.48
C ASP A 867 39.50 -18.47 -15.57
N LEU A 868 39.70 -19.48 -14.73
CA LEU A 868 38.70 -20.01 -13.82
C LEU A 868 38.22 -18.95 -12.80
N THR A 869 39.08 -18.00 -12.43
CA THR A 869 38.76 -16.94 -11.47
C THR A 869 37.72 -15.98 -12.04
N SER A 870 37.87 -15.61 -13.31
CA SER A 870 36.92 -14.73 -14.02
C SER A 870 35.57 -15.40 -14.19
N ALA A 871 35.54 -16.71 -14.49
CA ALA A 871 34.32 -17.49 -14.60
C ALA A 871 33.59 -17.62 -13.25
N VAL A 872 34.32 -17.83 -12.15
CA VAL A 872 33.77 -17.89 -10.80
C VAL A 872 33.21 -16.53 -10.37
N ASN A 873 33.86 -15.43 -10.71
CA ASN A 873 33.38 -14.09 -10.37
C ASN A 873 32.13 -13.70 -11.19
N ALA A 874 32.08 -14.05 -12.48
CA ALA A 874 30.89 -13.84 -13.30
C ALA A 874 29.69 -14.66 -12.78
N ALA A 875 29.91 -15.92 -12.39
CA ALA A 875 28.86 -16.75 -11.80
C ALA A 875 28.39 -16.20 -10.44
N LYS A 876 29.31 -15.67 -9.60
CA LYS A 876 28.93 -15.00 -8.35
C LYS A 876 28.13 -13.72 -8.57
N LEU A 877 28.45 -12.94 -9.61
CA LEU A 877 27.71 -11.72 -9.95
C LEU A 877 26.29 -12.04 -10.42
N VAL A 878 26.13 -13.08 -11.24
CA VAL A 878 24.82 -13.55 -11.74
C VAL A 878 23.97 -14.17 -10.63
N MET A 879 24.58 -14.74 -9.58
CA MET A 879 23.85 -15.27 -8.42
C MET A 879 23.59 -14.24 -7.32
N ALA A 880 24.20 -13.06 -7.39
CA ALA A 880 23.98 -11.95 -6.45
C ALA A 880 22.93 -10.94 -6.95
N ALA A 881 22.67 -10.94 -8.27
CA ALA A 881 21.54 -10.26 -8.91
C ALA A 881 20.31 -11.17 -8.90
#